data_AF-A0AAD6BJN1-F1
#
_entry.id   AF-A0AAD6BJN1-F1
#
_cell.length_a   1.000
_cell.length_b   1.000
_cell.length_c   1.000
_cell.angle_alpha   90.00
_cell.angle_beta   90.00
_cell.angle_gamma   90.00
#
_symmetry.space_group_name_H-M   'P 1'
#
loop_
_entity.id
_entity.type
_entity.pdbx_description
1 polymer ?
#
loop_
_entity_poly.entity_id
_entity_poly.type
_entity_poly.pdbx_seq_one_letter_code
_entity_poly.pdbx_strand_id
1 'polypeptide(L)'
;MSGKRQLSILSCFQNNQLPKKVARSEDTVEEAVEDTVEEAVEETVEEVEEAVEETGENPLETEKMRGLCGAATYRCSFKKEWSTRWPFIIMGTTSSFYWCSVCRQENSCAHQGVRDISRHVEGKGHRAKEQSLNSVSSIAQFYVPETSVGGMSVQEAKTRRAEVNVAVAMVQHNVPFAVADHFSTLYKECFRDSPTAQGFKSASTKTTCLINEAVAPHFKKELVMKMRENPFTLVTDGSNDTGLEKMNPLTVRIFDTNKVVHRFLDMCTTSGRSCGTAEVIYTKINDTLQENDIPWRNCVGLAIDNAPVNTGARNSISARMLKENGSIYIHGCPCHIIHNTAKHAGQKFMEISGFDPEDLTVDVGYWFKGSTNRKVYLAEFCEFHESEYMEMLLHISVRWLSLERCITRILRQYGPLTSYFKSLNEKQPRFRRLVDAFSNPLTEVYLLFYQATMPVFTLLNLLLQRERSSIFQLHGEMTKFIKKLCARFMKPSALQGRQVHDILYKDPLNQLPGEKLNVGFTTRATLNRLLEAGDITPQEVQIFQQAALAFLVRAVEYGINKLPLKEALLRHTRFVDVQQRTECGVEDALYFIDRFQELLPFHGPEEQDKVCEEFLEYQLMDIPMPQDPTTFNVEEFWGSMSSIKCKVTGLSQFGRLTKIAQLVLVLPHSNADAERVFSMVGLNKTKTRNSLALDGTLSSIMT
;
A
#
# COMPACT_ATOMS: atom_id res chain seq x y z
N MET A 1 -38.06 15.27 -31.58
CA MET A 1 -39.23 16.16 -31.61
C MET A 1 -40.16 15.77 -30.47
N SER A 2 -40.71 16.78 -29.74
CA SER A 2 -41.57 16.67 -28.55
C SER A 2 -40.85 16.11 -27.30
N GLY A 3 -40.70 16.76 -26.15
CA GLY A 3 -41.36 17.92 -25.56
C GLY A 3 -41.88 17.52 -24.16
N LYS A 4 -41.18 17.85 -23.07
CA LYS A 4 -41.77 17.86 -21.72
C LYS A 4 -41.19 18.99 -20.85
N ARG A 5 -42.15 19.75 -20.32
CA ARG A 5 -42.05 20.96 -19.50
C ARG A 5 -41.39 20.68 -18.14
N GLN A 6 -40.43 21.51 -17.73
CA GLN A 6 -40.05 21.67 -16.33
C GLN A 6 -40.98 22.69 -15.66
N LEU A 7 -41.64 22.27 -14.59
CA LEU A 7 -42.43 23.11 -13.68
C LEU A 7 -41.62 23.31 -12.40
N SER A 8 -41.38 24.57 -12.06
CA SER A 8 -40.88 25.03 -10.77
C SER A 8 -42.01 25.08 -9.75
N ILE A 9 -41.81 24.59 -8.52
CA ILE A 9 -42.53 25.07 -7.33
C ILE A 9 -41.57 25.07 -6.13
N LEU A 10 -41.17 26.28 -5.71
CA LEU A 10 -40.88 26.63 -4.32
C LEU A 10 -42.22 26.76 -3.57
N SER A 11 -42.35 26.15 -2.39
CA SER A 11 -42.99 26.75 -1.19
C SER A 11 -43.14 25.71 -0.07
N CYS A 12 -43.18 26.22 1.17
CA CYS A 12 -43.32 25.53 2.46
C CYS A 12 -42.00 25.10 3.12
N PHE A 13 -41.34 26.05 3.79
CA PHE A 13 -41.11 26.00 5.25
C PHE A 13 -40.50 27.35 5.69
N GLN A 14 -41.34 28.28 6.13
CA GLN A 14 -40.93 29.41 6.96
C GLN A 14 -41.97 29.63 8.05
N ASN A 15 -41.46 29.98 9.24
CA ASN A 15 -42.12 30.33 10.50
C ASN A 15 -42.42 29.17 11.46
N ASN A 16 -41.50 28.90 12.39
CA ASN A 16 -41.65 29.50 13.72
C ASN A 16 -40.38 29.39 14.59
N GLN A 17 -39.92 30.58 14.99
CA GLN A 17 -39.36 30.97 16.28
C GLN A 17 -38.22 30.13 16.92
N LEU A 18 -37.03 30.74 16.85
CA LEU A 18 -35.87 30.51 17.71
C LEU A 18 -36.24 30.56 19.21
N PRO A 19 -35.81 29.59 20.03
CA PRO A 19 -35.64 29.82 21.46
C PRO A 19 -34.30 30.49 21.73
N LYS A 20 -34.36 31.41 22.69
CA LYS A 20 -33.30 32.27 23.20
C LYS A 20 -32.08 31.47 23.68
N LYS A 21 -30.91 32.06 23.45
CA LYS A 21 -29.65 31.79 24.17
C LYS A 21 -29.91 31.79 25.68
N VAL A 22 -29.60 30.68 26.34
CA VAL A 22 -29.37 30.63 27.78
C VAL A 22 -27.87 30.47 27.97
N ALA A 23 -27.27 31.48 28.61
CA ALA A 23 -25.94 31.42 29.18
C ALA A 23 -25.99 30.57 30.47
N ARG A 24 -25.00 29.68 30.64
CA ARG A 24 -24.54 29.10 31.91
C ARG A 24 -23.12 28.58 31.65
N SER A 25 -22.12 29.34 32.09
CA SER A 25 -21.48 29.28 33.40
C SER A 25 -20.44 28.15 33.44
N GLU A 26 -19.19 28.60 33.46
CA GLU A 26 -18.03 27.90 33.98
C GLU A 26 -18.37 27.30 35.36
N ASP A 27 -17.97 26.05 35.61
CA ASP A 27 -17.67 25.56 36.95
C ASP A 27 -16.67 24.39 36.84
N THR A 28 -15.46 24.71 37.29
CA THR A 28 -14.59 23.95 38.21
C THR A 28 -14.59 22.42 38.19
N VAL A 29 -13.38 21.92 37.90
CA VAL A 29 -12.83 20.61 38.25
C VAL A 29 -12.48 20.60 39.74
N GLU A 30 -12.91 19.57 40.48
CA GLU A 30 -12.25 19.13 41.72
C GLU A 30 -12.16 17.60 41.75
N GLU A 31 -11.01 17.15 42.26
CA GLU A 31 -10.58 15.80 42.66
C GLU A 31 -11.56 15.16 43.67
N ALA A 32 -11.58 13.88 44.04
CA ALA A 32 -10.67 12.73 44.00
C ALA A 32 -11.57 11.47 43.91
N VAL A 33 -11.06 10.24 43.83
CA VAL A 33 -10.79 9.37 44.98
C VAL A 33 -10.15 8.07 44.46
N GLU A 34 -9.09 7.64 45.16
CA GLU A 34 -8.44 6.33 45.09
C GLU A 34 -9.43 5.19 45.42
N ASP A 35 -9.26 4.02 44.80
CA ASP A 35 -9.25 2.79 45.59
C ASP A 35 -8.56 1.65 44.83
N THR A 36 -7.61 1.08 45.55
CA THR A 36 -6.87 -0.16 45.35
C THR A 36 -7.77 -1.40 45.39
N VAL A 37 -7.28 -2.53 44.87
CA VAL A 37 -7.14 -3.85 45.56
C VAL A 37 -7.33 -5.06 44.61
N GLU A 38 -6.29 -5.89 44.63
CA GLU A 38 -6.16 -7.35 44.50
C GLU A 38 -6.17 -8.13 43.18
N GLU A 39 -5.03 -8.82 43.03
CA GLU A 39 -4.72 -10.03 42.30
C GLU A 39 -5.60 -11.22 42.69
N ALA A 40 -5.84 -12.12 41.74
CA ALA A 40 -5.99 -13.54 42.03
C ALA A 40 -5.39 -14.36 40.88
N VAL A 41 -4.31 -15.04 41.22
CA VAL A 41 -3.64 -16.13 40.49
C VAL A 41 -4.40 -17.41 40.79
N GLU A 42 -4.65 -18.25 39.80
CA GLU A 42 -4.83 -19.69 40.03
C GLU A 42 -4.29 -20.48 38.82
N GLU A 43 -3.11 -21.06 39.03
CA GLU A 43 -2.57 -22.18 38.28
C GLU A 43 -3.34 -23.45 38.65
N THR A 44 -3.63 -24.32 37.68
CA THR A 44 -3.58 -25.77 37.91
C THR A 44 -3.03 -26.47 36.66
N VAL A 45 -1.93 -27.19 36.90
CA VAL A 45 -1.23 -28.12 36.01
C VAL A 45 -1.65 -29.52 36.43
N GLU A 46 -2.05 -30.37 35.49
CA GLU A 46 -1.93 -31.84 35.63
C GLU A 46 -1.56 -32.45 34.27
N GLU A 47 -0.27 -32.76 34.12
CA GLU A 47 0.26 -33.82 33.25
C GLU A 47 0.18 -35.15 34.02
N VAL A 48 -0.24 -36.25 33.38
CA VAL A 48 0.32 -37.60 33.64
C VAL A 48 0.24 -38.46 32.36
N GLU A 49 1.41 -38.59 31.74
CA GLU A 49 2.10 -39.79 31.23
C GLU A 49 1.39 -40.88 30.39
N GLU A 50 1.94 -41.03 29.19
CA GLU A 50 1.91 -42.21 28.32
C GLU A 50 2.76 -43.36 28.89
N ALA A 51 2.30 -44.61 28.67
CA ALA A 51 3.16 -45.79 28.72
C ALA A 51 3.06 -46.55 27.40
N VAL A 52 4.19 -46.59 26.69
CA VAL A 52 4.49 -47.42 25.52
C VAL A 52 5.08 -48.72 26.02
N GLU A 53 4.66 -49.86 25.46
CA GLU A 53 5.52 -51.05 25.47
C GLU A 53 5.36 -51.86 24.17
N GLU A 54 6.54 -52.26 23.68
CA GLU A 54 6.83 -52.79 22.35
C GLU A 54 6.66 -54.31 22.24
N THR A 55 6.61 -54.68 20.96
CA THR A 55 6.75 -55.95 20.26
C THR A 55 7.60 -57.08 20.87
N GLY A 56 7.18 -58.32 20.60
CA GLY A 56 8.03 -59.51 20.58
C GLY A 56 7.50 -60.58 19.61
N GLU A 57 8.30 -60.93 18.60
CA GLU A 57 8.04 -61.99 17.61
C GLU A 57 8.66 -63.35 18.00
N ASN A 58 8.20 -64.40 17.29
CA ASN A 58 8.79 -65.72 16.99
C ASN A 58 8.47 -66.93 17.92
N PRO A 59 8.59 -68.19 17.43
CA PRO A 59 7.92 -68.79 16.25
C PRO A 59 7.46 -70.27 16.49
N LEU A 60 6.75 -70.85 15.50
CA LEU A 60 6.68 -72.30 15.13
C LEU A 60 6.25 -73.35 16.19
N GLU A 61 5.13 -74.05 15.94
CA GLU A 61 5.10 -75.47 15.52
C GLU A 61 3.68 -76.08 15.56
N THR A 62 3.50 -77.04 14.66
CA THR A 62 2.27 -77.77 14.34
C THR A 62 1.99 -78.92 15.31
N GLU A 63 0.77 -79.00 15.85
CA GLU A 63 0.20 -80.27 16.32
C GLU A 63 -1.26 -80.47 15.88
N LYS A 64 -1.51 -81.65 15.29
CA LYS A 64 -2.84 -82.15 14.91
C LYS A 64 -3.58 -82.64 16.16
N MET A 65 -4.74 -82.07 16.45
CA MET A 65 -5.77 -82.69 17.29
C MET A 65 -7.05 -82.89 16.46
N ARG A 66 -7.47 -84.16 16.36
CA ARG A 66 -8.72 -84.59 15.74
C ARG A 66 -9.89 -84.40 16.71
N GLY A 67 -10.94 -83.76 16.20
CA GLY A 67 -12.30 -84.29 16.30
C GLY A 67 -13.17 -83.83 17.47
N LEU A 68 -14.02 -82.82 17.20
CA LEU A 68 -15.40 -82.82 17.70
C LEU A 68 -16.34 -82.59 16.51
N CYS A 69 -17.30 -83.50 16.39
CA CYS A 69 -18.33 -83.54 15.36
C CYS A 69 -19.39 -82.48 15.66
N GLY A 70 -19.86 -81.76 14.63
CA GLY A 70 -21.15 -81.06 14.68
C GLY A 70 -21.15 -79.60 14.19
N ALA A 71 -21.19 -79.40 12.88
CA ALA A 71 -22.04 -78.39 12.27
C ALA A 71 -22.17 -78.74 10.78
N ALA A 72 -23.41 -78.85 10.30
CA ALA A 72 -23.68 -79.01 8.88
C ALA A 72 -22.95 -77.89 8.10
N THR A 73 -22.08 -78.28 7.17
CA THR A 73 -21.47 -77.33 6.23
C THR A 73 -22.53 -76.89 5.24
N TYR A 74 -23.35 -75.94 5.65
CA TYR A 74 -24.02 -75.09 4.68
C TYR A 74 -22.90 -74.33 3.96
N ARG A 75 -22.90 -74.31 2.62
CA ARG A 75 -22.15 -73.31 1.86
C ARG A 75 -23.13 -72.20 1.54
N CYS A 76 -23.49 -71.44 2.57
CA CYS A 76 -24.34 -70.29 2.35
C CYS A 76 -23.62 -69.31 1.41
N SER A 77 -24.39 -68.82 0.44
CA SER A 77 -23.97 -67.77 -0.47
C SER A 77 -24.67 -66.47 -0.06
N PHE A 78 -23.95 -65.37 -0.19
CA PHE A 78 -24.37 -64.02 0.07
C PHE A 78 -25.60 -63.68 -0.78
N LYS A 79 -26.68 -63.29 -0.12
CA LYS A 79 -27.89 -62.79 -0.80
C LYS A 79 -27.84 -61.27 -0.85
N LYS A 80 -28.08 -60.69 -2.03
CA LYS A 80 -28.10 -59.22 -2.23
C LYS A 80 -29.05 -58.49 -1.27
N GLU A 81 -30.15 -59.14 -0.87
CA GLU A 81 -31.12 -58.62 0.09
C GLU A 81 -30.51 -58.27 1.47
N TRP A 82 -29.40 -58.90 1.85
CA TRP A 82 -28.73 -58.62 3.12
C TRP A 82 -28.07 -57.24 3.14
N SER A 83 -27.63 -56.73 1.99
CA SER A 83 -27.14 -55.35 1.85
C SER A 83 -28.24 -54.31 2.05
N THR A 84 -29.52 -54.67 1.87
CA THR A 84 -30.64 -53.77 2.21
C THR A 84 -30.81 -53.63 3.72
N ARG A 85 -30.56 -54.71 4.47
CA ARG A 85 -30.65 -54.71 5.94
C ARG A 85 -29.41 -54.12 6.61
N TRP A 86 -28.22 -54.31 6.02
CA TRP A 86 -26.97 -53.73 6.46
C TRP A 86 -26.27 -53.05 5.28
N PRO A 87 -26.49 -51.74 5.04
CA PRO A 87 -25.97 -51.05 3.87
C PRO A 87 -24.43 -51.04 3.75
N PHE A 88 -23.73 -51.26 4.87
CA PHE A 88 -22.26 -51.29 4.94
C PHE A 88 -21.65 -52.67 4.63
N ILE A 89 -22.45 -53.65 4.21
CA ILE A 89 -21.93 -54.95 3.73
C ILE A 89 -22.23 -55.18 2.25
N ILE A 90 -21.26 -55.73 1.53
CA ILE A 90 -21.39 -56.13 0.12
C ILE A 90 -20.82 -57.54 -0.07
N MET A 91 -21.14 -58.19 -1.19
CA MET A 91 -20.57 -59.48 -1.55
C MET A 91 -19.04 -59.37 -1.63
N GLY A 92 -18.34 -60.33 -1.02
CA GLY A 92 -16.89 -60.40 -1.02
C GLY A 92 -16.31 -61.02 -2.29
N THR A 93 -15.05 -61.43 -2.20
CA THR A 93 -14.26 -62.12 -3.22
C THR A 93 -14.96 -63.33 -3.81
N THR A 94 -15.74 -64.04 -3.00
CA THR A 94 -16.59 -65.15 -3.45
C THR A 94 -17.97 -65.04 -2.83
N SER A 95 -18.95 -65.78 -3.37
CA SER A 95 -20.31 -65.75 -2.86
C SER A 95 -20.40 -66.19 -1.38
N SER A 96 -19.42 -66.89 -0.82
CA SER A 96 -19.43 -67.30 0.59
C SER A 96 -18.82 -66.28 1.56
N PHE A 97 -18.38 -65.12 1.06
CA PHE A 97 -17.81 -64.05 1.86
C PHE A 97 -18.54 -62.73 1.63
N TYR A 98 -18.42 -61.84 2.61
CA TYR A 98 -18.91 -60.48 2.53
C TYR A 98 -17.87 -59.51 3.07
N TRP A 99 -17.77 -58.37 2.42
CA TRP A 99 -16.96 -57.26 2.88
C TRP A 99 -17.77 -56.39 3.83
N CYS A 100 -17.18 -55.98 4.96
CA CYS A 100 -17.75 -55.00 5.86
C CYS A 100 -16.95 -53.70 5.80
N SER A 101 -17.57 -52.60 5.35
CA SER A 101 -16.90 -51.30 5.23
C SER A 101 -16.59 -50.63 6.57
N VAL A 102 -17.35 -50.95 7.63
CA VAL A 102 -17.09 -50.50 9.02
C VAL A 102 -15.82 -51.13 9.57
N CYS A 103 -15.67 -52.45 9.41
CA CYS A 103 -14.52 -53.18 9.93
C CYS A 103 -13.30 -53.16 9.01
N ARG A 104 -13.49 -52.77 7.74
CA ARG A 104 -12.53 -52.85 6.63
C ARG A 104 -11.89 -54.23 6.48
N GLN A 105 -12.72 -55.28 6.62
CA GLN A 105 -12.27 -56.66 6.50
C GLN A 105 -13.32 -57.53 5.81
N GLU A 106 -12.84 -58.61 5.18
CA GLU A 106 -13.67 -59.64 4.59
C GLU A 106 -14.01 -60.71 5.64
N ASN A 107 -15.28 -61.10 5.71
CA ASN A 107 -15.78 -62.08 6.67
C ASN A 107 -16.53 -63.20 5.94
N SER A 108 -16.45 -64.42 6.47
CA SER A 108 -17.19 -65.56 5.91
C SER A 108 -18.66 -65.53 6.37
N CYS A 109 -19.57 -65.77 5.44
CA CYS A 109 -20.97 -66.11 5.73
C CYS A 109 -21.29 -67.55 5.35
N ALA A 110 -20.27 -68.37 5.09
CA ALA A 110 -20.46 -69.75 4.64
C ALA A 110 -21.23 -70.57 5.68
N HIS A 111 -20.97 -70.37 6.98
CA HIS A 111 -21.38 -71.27 8.04
C HIS A 111 -22.88 -71.21 8.39
N GLN A 112 -23.42 -70.03 8.66
CA GLN A 112 -24.83 -69.77 9.00
C GLN A 112 -25.42 -68.56 8.26
N GLY A 113 -24.80 -68.11 7.17
CA GLY A 113 -25.34 -67.06 6.29
C GLY A 113 -25.63 -65.77 7.05
N VAL A 114 -26.90 -65.39 7.10
CA VAL A 114 -27.37 -64.14 7.73
C VAL A 114 -27.02 -64.05 9.22
N ARG A 115 -26.93 -65.18 9.95
CA ARG A 115 -26.55 -65.15 11.38
C ARG A 115 -25.09 -64.84 11.59
N ASP A 116 -24.21 -65.26 10.67
CA ASP A 116 -22.79 -64.90 10.75
C ASP A 116 -22.61 -63.38 10.59
N ILE A 117 -23.45 -62.76 9.76
CA ILE A 117 -23.51 -61.32 9.58
C ILE A 117 -24.05 -60.64 10.85
N SER A 118 -25.18 -61.11 11.39
CA SER A 118 -25.73 -60.54 12.64
C SER A 118 -24.73 -60.64 13.80
N ARG A 119 -24.06 -61.77 13.97
CA ARG A 119 -23.03 -61.97 14.99
C ARG A 119 -21.82 -61.05 14.80
N HIS A 120 -21.41 -60.80 13.55
CA HIS A 120 -20.36 -59.83 13.26
C HIS A 120 -20.76 -58.41 13.66
N VAL A 121 -21.95 -57.96 13.23
CA VAL A 121 -22.48 -56.61 13.51
C VAL A 121 -22.69 -56.38 15.00
N GLU A 122 -23.17 -57.39 15.72
CA GLU A 122 -23.38 -57.32 17.17
C GLU A 122 -22.08 -57.46 17.97
N GLY A 123 -20.99 -57.90 17.35
CA GLY A 123 -19.70 -58.10 17.98
C GLY A 123 -19.09 -56.81 18.52
N LYS A 124 -18.44 -56.89 19.68
CA LYS A 124 -17.81 -55.73 20.36
C LYS A 124 -16.85 -54.96 19.45
N GLY A 125 -16.06 -55.66 18.64
CA GLY A 125 -15.11 -55.02 17.70
C GLY A 125 -15.78 -54.24 16.57
N HIS A 126 -16.93 -54.68 16.07
CA HIS A 126 -17.69 -53.94 15.06
C HIS A 126 -18.34 -52.70 15.69
N ARG A 127 -19.05 -52.86 16.82
CA ARG A 127 -19.71 -51.74 17.52
C ARG A 127 -18.74 -50.63 17.93
N ALA A 128 -17.53 -50.99 18.41
CA ALA A 128 -16.51 -49.99 18.75
C ALA A 128 -16.04 -49.19 17.52
N LYS A 129 -15.81 -49.88 16.38
CA LYS A 129 -15.45 -49.22 15.11
C LYS A 129 -16.60 -48.40 14.53
N GLU A 130 -17.84 -48.86 14.67
CA GLU A 130 -19.05 -48.14 14.25
C GLU A 130 -19.26 -46.87 15.09
N GLN A 131 -19.09 -46.94 16.40
CA GLN A 131 -19.13 -45.77 17.29
C GLN A 131 -18.00 -44.78 17.00
N SER A 132 -16.78 -45.27 16.73
CA SER A 132 -15.66 -44.43 16.28
C SER A 132 -15.96 -43.74 14.94
N LEU A 133 -16.49 -44.46 13.95
CA LEU A 133 -16.87 -43.89 12.65
C LEU A 133 -18.04 -42.90 12.74
N ASN A 134 -18.94 -43.05 13.71
CA ASN A 134 -20.01 -42.09 13.98
C ASN A 134 -19.52 -40.85 14.78
N SER A 135 -18.39 -40.97 15.50
CA SER A 135 -17.73 -39.85 16.20
C SER A 135 -16.82 -39.01 15.29
N VAL A 136 -16.42 -39.57 14.13
CA VAL A 136 -15.78 -38.82 13.05
C VAL A 136 -16.88 -38.25 12.17
N SER A 137 -17.06 -36.92 12.21
CA SER A 137 -17.98 -36.18 11.35
C SER A 137 -17.89 -36.70 9.90
N SER A 138 -18.98 -37.27 9.41
CA SER A 138 -18.96 -38.11 8.22
C SER A 138 -18.54 -37.36 6.97
N ILE A 139 -17.81 -38.06 6.12
CA ILE A 139 -17.38 -37.66 4.77
C ILE A 139 -18.57 -37.60 3.76
N ALA A 140 -19.81 -37.47 4.25
CA ALA A 140 -21.02 -37.29 3.46
C ALA A 140 -21.14 -35.89 2.82
N GLN A 141 -20.04 -35.15 2.68
CA GLN A 141 -19.94 -33.89 1.93
C GLN A 141 -19.80 -34.08 0.41
N PHE A 142 -19.77 -35.31 -0.12
CA PHE A 142 -19.56 -35.54 -1.56
C PHE A 142 -20.83 -35.78 -2.40
N TYR A 143 -22.02 -35.67 -1.81
CA TYR A 143 -23.25 -35.41 -2.56
C TYR A 143 -23.97 -34.23 -1.90
N VAL A 144 -23.50 -33.02 -2.22
CA VAL A 144 -24.24 -31.80 -1.95
C VAL A 144 -25.41 -31.79 -2.95
N PRO A 145 -26.68 -31.86 -2.50
CA PRO A 145 -27.78 -31.51 -3.40
C PRO A 145 -27.54 -30.06 -3.86
N GLU A 146 -27.80 -29.72 -5.12
CA GLU A 146 -27.62 -28.37 -5.70
C GLU A 146 -28.28 -27.21 -4.88
N THR A 147 -28.99 -27.53 -3.80
CA THR A 147 -29.67 -26.63 -2.89
C THR A 147 -28.85 -26.14 -1.69
N SER A 148 -27.59 -26.56 -1.50
CA SER A 148 -26.76 -26.06 -0.38
C SER A 148 -25.32 -25.71 -0.75
N VAL A 149 -24.77 -24.64 -0.15
CA VAL A 149 -23.35 -24.26 -0.23
C VAL A 149 -22.84 -24.17 1.20
N GLY A 150 -21.90 -25.03 1.58
CA GLY A 150 -21.29 -25.02 2.92
C GLY A 150 -22.29 -25.24 4.07
N GLY A 151 -23.34 -26.05 3.86
CA GLY A 151 -24.37 -26.32 4.88
C GLY A 151 -25.47 -25.26 5.00
N MET A 152 -25.44 -24.20 4.18
CA MET A 152 -26.50 -23.19 4.09
C MET A 152 -27.38 -23.43 2.86
N SER A 153 -28.65 -23.01 2.92
CA SER A 153 -29.48 -23.00 1.70
C SER A 153 -28.93 -22.00 0.67
N VAL A 154 -29.17 -22.27 -0.63
CA VAL A 154 -28.77 -21.36 -1.72
C VAL A 154 -29.30 -19.93 -1.50
N GLN A 155 -30.52 -19.80 -0.98
CA GLN A 155 -31.11 -18.48 -0.74
C GLN A 155 -30.42 -17.73 0.40
N GLU A 156 -30.06 -18.42 1.49
CA GLU A 156 -29.29 -17.80 2.57
C GLU A 156 -27.90 -17.39 2.11
N ALA A 157 -27.23 -18.20 1.28
CA ALA A 157 -25.93 -17.88 0.72
C ALA A 157 -25.99 -16.61 -0.15
N LYS A 158 -27.04 -16.49 -0.99
CA LYS A 158 -27.30 -15.28 -1.79
C LYS A 158 -27.52 -14.05 -0.91
N THR A 159 -28.32 -14.18 0.15
CA THR A 159 -28.57 -13.09 1.11
C THR A 159 -27.31 -12.65 1.82
N ARG A 160 -26.50 -13.58 2.37
CA ARG A 160 -25.24 -13.22 3.03
C ARG A 160 -24.24 -12.58 2.07
N ARG A 161 -24.16 -13.09 0.82
CA ARG A 161 -23.33 -12.46 -0.22
C ARG A 161 -23.78 -11.02 -0.48
N ALA A 162 -25.09 -10.75 -0.54
CA ALA A 162 -25.60 -9.39 -0.68
C ALA A 162 -25.21 -8.50 0.51
N GLU A 163 -25.33 -9.01 1.74
CA GLU A 163 -24.93 -8.27 2.96
C GLU A 163 -23.44 -7.93 2.97
N VAL A 164 -22.57 -8.89 2.62
CA VAL A 164 -21.12 -8.67 2.48
C VAL A 164 -20.83 -7.65 1.37
N ASN A 165 -21.45 -7.79 0.19
CA ASN A 165 -21.24 -6.86 -0.92
C ASN A 165 -21.64 -5.43 -0.55
N VAL A 166 -22.75 -5.25 0.17
CA VAL A 166 -23.17 -3.93 0.65
C VAL A 166 -22.17 -3.39 1.68
N ALA A 167 -21.73 -4.19 2.64
CA ALA A 167 -20.72 -3.78 3.63
C ALA A 167 -19.41 -3.33 2.97
N VAL A 168 -18.91 -4.12 2.00
CA VAL A 168 -17.69 -3.79 1.24
C VAL A 168 -17.89 -2.53 0.40
N ALA A 169 -19.04 -2.35 -0.25
CA ALA A 169 -19.34 -1.14 -1.01
C ALA A 169 -19.36 0.11 -0.11
N MET A 170 -19.89 0.00 1.11
CA MET A 170 -19.85 1.09 2.09
C MET A 170 -18.41 1.49 2.43
N VAL A 171 -17.53 0.51 2.64
CA VAL A 171 -16.10 0.74 2.89
C VAL A 171 -15.45 1.45 1.70
N GLN A 172 -15.61 0.92 0.48
CA GLN A 172 -15.04 1.47 -0.76
C GLN A 172 -15.46 2.93 -1.02
N HIS A 173 -16.66 3.30 -0.60
CA HIS A 173 -17.21 4.64 -0.80
C HIS A 173 -17.16 5.53 0.46
N ASN A 174 -16.42 5.12 1.49
CA ASN A 174 -16.26 5.85 2.75
C ASN A 174 -17.59 6.17 3.47
N VAL A 175 -18.62 5.35 3.27
CA VAL A 175 -19.98 5.55 3.80
C VAL A 175 -20.01 5.21 5.30
N PRO A 176 -20.55 6.09 6.17
CA PRO A 176 -20.73 5.77 7.58
C PRO A 176 -21.62 4.54 7.79
N PHE A 177 -21.20 3.59 8.63
CA PHE A 177 -21.97 2.35 8.87
C PHE A 177 -23.34 2.57 9.50
N ALA A 178 -23.57 3.71 10.16
CA ALA A 178 -24.90 4.13 10.63
C ALA A 178 -25.95 4.17 9.49
N VAL A 179 -25.52 4.43 8.24
CA VAL A 179 -26.43 4.42 7.09
C VAL A 179 -27.02 3.03 6.83
N ALA A 180 -26.34 1.96 7.24
CA ALA A 180 -26.82 0.58 7.06
C ALA A 180 -28.13 0.29 7.80
N ASP A 181 -28.46 1.06 8.85
CA ASP A 181 -29.70 0.90 9.62
C ASP A 181 -30.96 1.10 8.76
N HIS A 182 -30.83 1.79 7.60
CA HIS A 182 -31.93 2.02 6.67
C HIS A 182 -32.07 0.95 5.58
N PHE A 183 -30.99 0.21 5.26
CA PHE A 183 -30.95 -0.64 4.06
C PHE A 183 -31.91 -1.83 4.13
N SER A 184 -32.06 -2.44 5.30
CA SER A 184 -32.94 -3.60 5.45
C SER A 184 -34.41 -3.26 5.16
N THR A 185 -34.88 -2.08 5.56
CA THR A 185 -36.24 -1.62 5.25
C THR A 185 -36.34 -1.16 3.79
N LEU A 186 -35.38 -0.35 3.34
CA LEU A 186 -35.36 0.19 1.98
C LEU A 186 -35.36 -0.90 0.91
N TYR A 187 -34.51 -1.92 1.04
CA TYR A 187 -34.43 -3.00 0.06
C TYR A 187 -35.73 -3.82 0.00
N LYS A 188 -36.40 -4.02 1.14
CA LYS A 188 -37.69 -4.71 1.17
C LYS A 188 -38.78 -3.95 0.43
N GLU A 189 -38.80 -2.63 0.57
CA GLU A 189 -39.78 -1.76 -0.06
C GLU A 189 -39.53 -1.60 -1.56
N CYS A 190 -38.27 -1.41 -1.96
CA CYS A 190 -37.88 -1.21 -3.35
C CYS A 190 -37.90 -2.51 -4.18
N PHE A 191 -37.62 -3.66 -3.57
CA PHE A 191 -37.47 -4.96 -4.25
C PHE A 191 -38.36 -6.04 -3.64
N ARG A 192 -39.69 -5.83 -3.73
CA ARG A 192 -40.71 -6.71 -3.11
C ARG A 192 -40.71 -8.13 -3.67
N ASP A 193 -40.30 -8.29 -4.91
CA ASP A 193 -40.24 -9.55 -5.66
C ASP A 193 -38.94 -10.35 -5.43
N SER A 194 -37.93 -9.75 -4.78
CA SER A 194 -36.62 -10.38 -4.58
C SER A 194 -36.52 -11.09 -3.22
N PRO A 195 -36.44 -12.45 -3.18
CA PRO A 195 -36.27 -13.18 -1.93
C PRO A 195 -35.00 -12.78 -1.17
N THR A 196 -33.95 -12.39 -1.89
CA THR A 196 -32.69 -11.90 -1.32
C THR A 196 -32.88 -10.57 -0.61
N ALA A 197 -33.62 -9.62 -1.21
CA ALA A 197 -33.91 -8.34 -0.58
C ALA A 197 -34.85 -8.49 0.62
N GLN A 198 -35.83 -9.39 0.52
CA GLN A 198 -36.71 -9.73 1.65
C GLN A 198 -35.94 -10.40 2.81
N GLY A 199 -34.93 -11.21 2.48
CA GLY A 199 -34.05 -11.85 3.45
C GLY A 199 -32.95 -10.94 4.01
N PHE A 200 -32.63 -9.81 3.37
CA PHE A 200 -31.54 -8.93 3.77
C PHE A 200 -31.77 -8.37 5.17
N LYS A 201 -30.82 -8.62 6.06
CA LYS A 201 -30.84 -8.18 7.45
C LYS A 201 -29.45 -7.75 7.86
N SER A 202 -29.05 -6.54 7.45
CA SER A 202 -27.82 -5.91 7.90
C SER A 202 -28.08 -4.47 8.30
N ALA A 203 -27.77 -4.18 9.56
CA ALA A 203 -27.76 -2.85 10.17
C ALA A 203 -26.31 -2.49 10.55
N SER A 204 -26.08 -1.34 11.17
CA SER A 204 -24.74 -0.83 11.51
C SER A 204 -23.89 -1.82 12.32
N THR A 205 -24.44 -2.44 13.36
CA THR A 205 -23.71 -3.43 14.20
C THR A 205 -23.28 -4.65 13.40
N LYS A 206 -24.20 -5.25 12.63
CA LYS A 206 -23.87 -6.42 11.80
C LYS A 206 -22.89 -6.05 10.70
N THR A 207 -23.06 -4.89 10.07
CA THR A 207 -22.13 -4.40 9.04
C THR A 207 -20.72 -4.22 9.60
N THR A 208 -20.61 -3.63 10.80
CA THR A 208 -19.32 -3.48 11.51
C THR A 208 -18.70 -4.85 11.81
N CYS A 209 -19.50 -5.79 12.33
CA CYS A 209 -19.05 -7.16 12.61
C CYS A 209 -18.62 -7.90 11.33
N LEU A 210 -19.36 -7.76 10.22
CA LEU A 210 -18.97 -8.35 8.94
C LEU A 210 -17.60 -7.85 8.48
N ILE A 211 -17.32 -6.56 8.63
CA ILE A 211 -16.02 -5.98 8.26
C ILE A 211 -14.92 -6.45 9.21
N ASN A 212 -15.13 -6.36 10.53
CA ASN A 212 -14.10 -6.66 11.53
C ASN A 212 -13.80 -8.15 11.70
N GLU A 213 -14.82 -9.00 11.67
CA GLU A 213 -14.71 -10.41 12.06
C GLU A 213 -14.64 -11.36 10.86
N ALA A 214 -14.98 -10.91 9.65
CA ALA A 214 -15.00 -11.76 8.46
C ALA A 214 -14.17 -11.20 7.30
N VAL A 215 -14.49 -9.99 6.82
CA VAL A 215 -13.87 -9.44 5.61
C VAL A 215 -12.40 -9.09 5.83
N ALA A 216 -12.08 -8.28 6.84
CA ALA A 216 -10.70 -7.88 7.10
C ALA A 216 -9.81 -9.08 7.51
N PRO A 217 -10.23 -10.00 8.40
CA PRO A 217 -9.43 -11.19 8.71
C PRO A 217 -9.18 -12.09 7.49
N HIS A 218 -10.14 -12.19 6.57
CA HIS A 218 -9.96 -12.95 5.32
C HIS A 218 -8.83 -12.34 4.46
N PHE A 219 -8.89 -11.04 4.18
CA PHE A 219 -7.87 -10.36 3.38
C PHE A 219 -6.51 -10.29 4.08
N LYS A 220 -6.48 -10.09 5.40
CA LYS A 220 -5.24 -10.14 6.19
C LYS A 220 -4.60 -11.53 6.10
N LYS A 221 -5.40 -12.60 6.23
CA LYS A 221 -4.91 -13.99 6.09
C LYS A 221 -4.35 -14.26 4.70
N GLU A 222 -5.03 -13.82 3.64
CA GLU A 222 -4.52 -13.94 2.27
C GLU A 222 -3.19 -13.20 2.09
N LEU A 223 -3.06 -11.98 2.63
CA LEU A 223 -1.82 -11.22 2.58
C LEU A 223 -0.68 -11.93 3.34
N VAL A 224 -0.94 -12.38 4.57
CA VAL A 224 0.02 -13.09 5.42
C VAL A 224 0.52 -14.36 4.72
N MET A 225 -0.37 -15.16 4.13
CA MET A 225 0.03 -16.35 3.35
C MET A 225 1.01 -15.99 2.24
N LYS A 226 0.75 -14.92 1.49
CA LYS A 226 1.66 -14.47 0.42
C LYS A 226 3.00 -14.00 0.99
N MET A 227 3.01 -13.27 2.10
CA MET A 227 4.24 -12.79 2.75
C MET A 227 5.12 -13.93 3.31
N ARG A 228 4.50 -15.04 3.76
CA ARG A 228 5.22 -16.22 4.24
C ARG A 228 5.99 -16.95 3.14
N GLU A 229 5.57 -16.82 1.89
CA GLU A 229 6.11 -17.57 0.76
C GLU A 229 6.87 -16.71 -0.25
N ASN A 230 6.63 -15.39 -0.29
CA ASN A 230 7.13 -14.52 -1.35
C ASN A 230 7.91 -13.31 -0.79
N PRO A 231 8.86 -12.77 -1.58
CA PRO A 231 9.53 -11.52 -1.24
C PRO A 231 8.56 -10.36 -1.07
N PHE A 232 8.76 -9.55 -0.03
CA PHE A 232 7.98 -8.35 0.23
C PHE A 232 8.83 -7.19 0.75
N THR A 233 8.32 -5.97 0.58
CA THR A 233 8.91 -4.75 1.15
C THR A 233 7.95 -4.18 2.18
N LEU A 234 8.47 -3.84 3.36
CA LEU A 234 7.73 -3.08 4.35
C LEU A 234 7.81 -1.59 4.07
N VAL A 235 6.72 -0.90 4.28
CA VAL A 235 6.59 0.54 4.09
C VAL A 235 5.92 1.09 5.33
N THR A 236 6.54 2.08 5.98
CA THR A 236 5.97 2.69 7.18
C THR A 236 6.31 4.18 7.26
N ASP A 237 5.36 4.94 7.80
CA ASP A 237 5.51 6.34 8.13
C ASP A 237 4.71 6.62 9.41
N GLY A 238 5.18 7.55 10.22
CA GLY A 238 4.61 7.83 11.53
C GLY A 238 3.82 9.14 11.54
N SER A 239 2.64 9.16 12.16
CA SER A 239 1.88 10.40 12.37
C SER A 239 1.62 10.66 13.85
N ASN A 240 1.74 11.93 14.25
CA ASN A 240 1.51 12.38 15.61
C ASN A 240 0.09 12.97 15.80
N ASP A 241 -0.79 12.92 14.79
CA ASP A 241 -2.10 13.59 14.78
C ASP A 241 -3.25 12.71 15.33
N THR A 242 -2.95 11.87 16.33
CA THR A 242 -3.86 10.84 16.86
C THR A 242 -4.12 10.91 18.36
N GLY A 243 -3.79 12.03 19.00
CA GLY A 243 -4.03 12.25 20.43
C GLY A 243 -2.94 11.62 21.30
N LEU A 244 -3.30 10.71 22.21
CA LEU A 244 -2.38 10.04 23.15
C LEU A 244 -1.64 8.84 22.55
N GLU A 245 -2.15 8.34 21.43
CA GLU A 245 -1.55 7.24 20.67
C GLU A 245 -0.87 7.78 19.42
N LYS A 246 0.19 7.10 18.98
CA LYS A 246 0.90 7.37 17.73
C LYS A 246 0.63 6.24 16.76
N MET A 247 0.09 6.58 15.59
CA MET A 247 -0.11 5.62 14.50
C MET A 247 1.16 5.51 13.65
N ASN A 248 1.58 4.28 13.35
CA ASN A 248 2.67 3.99 12.43
C ASN A 248 2.20 2.94 11.41
N PRO A 249 1.27 3.28 10.49
CA PRO A 249 0.72 2.32 9.56
C PRO A 249 1.82 1.51 8.88
N LEU A 250 1.70 0.19 8.97
CA LEU A 250 2.60 -0.77 8.36
C LEU A 250 1.91 -1.36 7.15
N THR A 251 2.52 -1.14 6.00
CA THR A 251 2.03 -1.62 4.72
C THR A 251 3.10 -2.42 4.00
N VAL A 252 2.64 -3.20 3.02
CA VAL A 252 3.44 -4.24 2.36
C VAL A 252 3.33 -4.05 0.86
N ARG A 253 4.47 -3.92 0.20
CA ARG A 253 4.57 -4.08 -1.26
C ARG A 253 4.91 -5.54 -1.56
N ILE A 254 4.14 -6.17 -2.43
CA ILE A 254 4.31 -7.57 -2.84
C ILE A 254 3.89 -7.76 -4.30
N PHE A 255 4.51 -8.70 -5.00
CA PHE A 255 4.10 -9.05 -6.36
C PHE A 255 2.92 -10.03 -6.30
N ASP A 256 1.78 -9.64 -6.85
CA ASP A 256 0.53 -10.39 -6.81
C ASP A 256 -0.16 -10.33 -8.17
N THR A 257 -0.42 -11.49 -8.77
CA THR A 257 -1.21 -11.61 -10.01
C THR A 257 -0.74 -10.64 -11.11
N ASN A 258 0.55 -10.74 -11.46
CA ASN A 258 1.22 -9.96 -12.51
C ASN A 258 1.41 -8.45 -12.24
N LYS A 259 1.25 -7.99 -11.00
CA LYS A 259 1.53 -6.60 -10.64
C LYS A 259 2.07 -6.47 -9.23
N VAL A 260 2.73 -5.36 -8.95
CA VAL A 260 3.06 -5.00 -7.57
C VAL A 260 1.82 -4.38 -6.93
N VAL A 261 1.41 -4.93 -5.80
CA VAL A 261 0.31 -4.39 -5.00
C VAL A 261 0.85 -3.87 -3.68
N HIS A 262 0.22 -2.81 -3.19
CA HIS A 262 0.47 -2.23 -1.88
C HIS A 262 -0.73 -2.51 -0.99
N ARG A 263 -0.54 -3.23 0.12
CA ARG A 263 -1.62 -3.59 1.05
C ARG A 263 -1.30 -3.18 2.46
N PHE A 264 -2.35 -2.83 3.21
CA PHE A 264 -2.25 -2.55 4.63
C PHE A 264 -2.12 -3.87 5.42
N LEU A 265 -1.20 -3.91 6.38
CA LEU A 265 -0.98 -5.07 7.24
C LEU A 265 -1.47 -4.79 8.66
N ASP A 266 -1.05 -3.66 9.22
CA ASP A 266 -1.37 -3.30 10.60
C ASP A 266 -1.23 -1.78 10.83
N MET A 267 -1.93 -1.25 11.83
CA MET A 267 -1.81 0.17 12.21
C MET A 267 -0.53 0.43 13.01
N CYS A 268 0.02 -0.62 13.65
CA CYS A 268 1.15 -0.58 14.56
C CYS A 268 1.10 0.63 15.50
N THR A 269 -0.02 0.72 16.22
CA THR A 269 -0.24 1.79 17.20
C THR A 269 0.74 1.66 18.36
N THR A 270 1.31 2.79 18.77
CA THR A 270 2.28 2.88 19.87
C THR A 270 1.82 3.95 20.86
N SER A 271 2.02 3.71 22.15
CA SER A 271 1.55 4.60 23.23
C SER A 271 2.63 4.81 24.29
N GLY A 272 2.40 5.76 25.20
CA GLY A 272 3.33 6.11 26.27
C GLY A 272 4.45 7.08 25.85
N ARG A 273 5.31 7.45 26.80
CA ARG A 273 6.32 8.51 26.63
C ARG A 273 7.40 8.19 25.59
N SER A 274 7.62 6.91 25.29
CA SER A 274 8.64 6.41 24.35
C SER A 274 8.05 5.91 23.02
N CYS A 275 6.77 6.19 22.74
CA CYS A 275 6.07 5.70 21.54
C CYS A 275 6.76 6.07 20.22
N GLY A 276 7.47 7.20 20.18
CA GLY A 276 8.20 7.66 19.00
C GLY A 276 9.63 7.12 18.87
N THR A 277 10.08 6.22 19.74
CA THR A 277 11.45 5.68 19.68
C THR A 277 11.57 4.56 18.66
N ALA A 278 12.75 4.44 18.05
CA ALA A 278 13.05 3.39 17.07
C ALA A 278 12.82 1.99 17.63
N GLU A 279 13.06 1.80 18.93
CA GLU A 279 12.87 0.55 19.65
C GLU A 279 11.40 0.14 19.67
N VAL A 280 10.52 1.00 20.17
CA VAL A 280 9.11 0.69 20.33
C VAL A 280 8.44 0.44 18.99
N ILE A 281 8.76 1.26 17.98
CA ILE A 281 8.22 1.07 16.62
C ILE A 281 8.72 -0.24 16.01
N TYR A 282 10.03 -0.53 16.14
CA TYR A 282 10.60 -1.79 15.66
C TYR A 282 9.97 -3.01 16.35
N THR A 283 9.85 -2.99 17.68
CA THR A 283 9.25 -4.08 18.45
C THR A 283 7.84 -4.34 17.94
N LYS A 284 7.02 -3.31 17.74
CA LYS A 284 5.66 -3.51 17.21
C LYS A 284 5.64 -4.12 15.81
N ILE A 285 6.56 -3.74 14.92
CA ILE A 285 6.73 -4.36 13.59
C ILE A 285 7.12 -5.83 13.75
N ASN A 286 8.10 -6.12 14.60
CA ASN A 286 8.57 -7.48 14.86
C ASN A 286 7.47 -8.37 15.43
N ASP A 287 6.74 -7.90 16.44
CA ASP A 287 5.61 -8.62 17.05
C ASP A 287 4.55 -8.94 15.99
N THR A 288 4.21 -7.95 15.15
CA THR A 288 3.26 -8.15 14.03
C THR A 288 3.71 -9.26 13.08
N LEU A 289 5.01 -9.34 12.75
CA LEU A 289 5.53 -10.40 11.88
C LEU A 289 5.55 -11.76 12.60
N GLN A 290 5.97 -11.80 13.87
CA GLN A 290 6.05 -13.02 14.67
C GLN A 290 4.67 -13.63 14.94
N GLU A 291 3.68 -12.84 15.36
CA GLU A 291 2.29 -13.27 15.56
C GLU A 291 1.67 -13.88 14.30
N ASN A 292 2.17 -13.50 13.13
CA ASN A 292 1.70 -13.96 11.83
C ASN A 292 2.67 -14.96 11.16
N ASP A 293 3.65 -15.51 11.88
CA ASP A 293 4.69 -16.42 11.38
C ASP A 293 5.37 -15.96 10.07
N ILE A 294 5.54 -14.65 9.90
CA ILE A 294 6.15 -14.08 8.69
C ILE A 294 7.68 -14.06 8.87
N PRO A 295 8.45 -14.76 8.01
CA PRO A 295 9.88 -14.86 8.18
C PRO A 295 10.59 -13.60 7.68
N TRP A 296 11.51 -13.06 8.48
CA TRP A 296 12.33 -11.90 8.14
C TRP A 296 13.15 -12.06 6.84
N ARG A 297 13.55 -13.29 6.50
CA ARG A 297 14.27 -13.59 5.25
C ARG A 297 13.50 -13.18 3.99
N ASN A 298 12.16 -13.16 4.04
CA ASN A 298 11.31 -12.76 2.93
C ASN A 298 11.13 -11.24 2.83
N CYS A 299 11.47 -10.48 3.88
CA CYS A 299 11.50 -9.03 3.82
C CYS A 299 12.75 -8.61 3.04
N VAL A 300 12.57 -8.05 1.84
CA VAL A 300 13.68 -7.64 0.94
C VAL A 300 13.92 -6.13 0.94
N GLY A 301 12.98 -5.35 1.48
CA GLY A 301 13.07 -3.89 1.48
C GLY A 301 12.34 -3.25 2.65
N LEU A 302 12.79 -2.05 3.01
CA LEU A 302 12.11 -1.14 3.93
C LEU A 302 12.05 0.26 3.31
N ALA A 303 10.86 0.85 3.21
CA ALA A 303 10.69 2.27 2.88
C ALA A 303 10.22 3.06 4.09
N ILE A 304 10.96 4.10 4.44
CA ILE A 304 10.74 4.93 5.63
C ILE A 304 11.12 6.40 5.36
N ASP A 305 10.67 7.31 6.22
CA ASP A 305 11.15 8.69 6.19
C ASP A 305 12.67 8.78 6.51
N ASN A 306 13.27 9.95 6.28
CA ASN A 306 14.71 10.15 6.49
C ASN A 306 15.05 10.63 7.90
N ALA A 307 14.15 10.51 8.87
CA ALA A 307 14.41 10.94 10.23
C ALA A 307 15.53 10.08 10.85
N PRO A 308 16.37 10.64 11.74
CA PRO A 308 17.42 9.88 12.41
C PRO A 308 16.92 8.65 13.17
N VAL A 309 15.70 8.71 13.73
CA VAL A 309 15.06 7.57 14.42
C VAL A 309 14.77 6.40 13.47
N ASN A 310 14.53 6.69 12.19
CA ASN A 310 14.19 5.68 11.19
C ASN A 310 15.43 5.17 10.45
N THR A 311 16.36 6.08 10.08
CA THR A 311 17.50 5.77 9.19
C THR A 311 18.88 5.90 9.81
N GLY A 312 18.98 6.31 11.09
CA GLY A 312 20.26 6.54 11.76
C GLY A 312 21.16 5.29 11.81
N ALA A 313 22.48 5.50 11.82
CA ALA A 313 23.44 4.39 11.78
C ALA A 313 23.47 3.53 13.07
N ARG A 314 23.03 4.09 14.20
CA ARG A 314 23.02 3.43 15.51
C ARG A 314 21.67 3.71 16.16
N ASN A 315 20.96 2.66 16.57
CA ASN A 315 19.66 2.72 17.25
C ASN A 315 18.52 3.33 16.43
N SER A 316 18.36 2.88 15.19
CA SER A 316 17.23 3.22 14.31
C SER A 316 16.42 1.97 13.93
N ILE A 317 15.25 2.18 13.32
CA ILE A 317 14.46 1.08 12.74
C ILE A 317 15.29 0.32 11.71
N SER A 318 15.99 1.03 10.81
CA SER A 318 16.83 0.41 9.78
C SER A 318 17.96 -0.43 10.37
N ALA A 319 18.66 0.09 11.38
CA ALA A 319 19.76 -0.62 12.03
C ALA A 319 19.30 -1.86 12.80
N ARG A 320 18.04 -1.87 13.29
CA ARG A 320 17.44 -3.03 13.95
C ARG A 320 17.01 -4.08 12.92
N MET A 321 16.32 -3.68 11.85
CA MET A 321 15.92 -4.60 10.78
C MET A 321 17.10 -5.24 10.04
N LEU A 322 18.20 -4.51 9.85
CA LEU A 322 19.43 -5.06 9.27
C LEU A 322 20.08 -6.17 10.11
N LYS A 323 19.75 -6.27 11.41
CA LYS A 323 20.19 -7.39 12.25
C LYS A 323 19.37 -8.66 11.99
N GLU A 324 18.09 -8.50 11.65
CA GLU A 324 17.21 -9.62 11.33
C GLU A 324 17.47 -10.15 9.92
N ASN A 325 17.72 -9.26 8.97
CA ASN A 325 18.10 -9.62 7.60
C ASN A 325 19.05 -8.57 7.00
N GLY A 326 20.33 -8.93 6.92
CA GLY A 326 21.40 -8.06 6.42
C GLY A 326 21.30 -7.73 4.93
N SER A 327 20.52 -8.49 4.17
CA SER A 327 20.33 -8.28 2.72
C SER A 327 19.28 -7.21 2.39
N ILE A 328 18.46 -6.80 3.36
CA ILE A 328 17.37 -5.83 3.17
C ILE A 328 17.90 -4.57 2.49
N TYR A 329 17.13 -4.08 1.52
CA TYR A 329 17.33 -2.76 0.94
C TYR A 329 16.56 -1.69 1.74
N ILE A 330 17.30 -0.88 2.50
CA ILE A 330 16.74 0.26 3.24
C ILE A 330 16.66 1.47 2.31
N HIS A 331 15.45 1.95 2.07
CA HIS A 331 15.17 3.10 1.22
C HIS A 331 14.56 4.25 2.03
N GLY A 332 15.34 5.30 2.26
CA GLY A 332 14.80 6.57 2.79
C GLY A 332 13.98 7.33 1.74
N CYS A 333 12.97 8.12 2.11
CA CYS A 333 12.07 8.81 1.18
C CYS A 333 12.77 9.85 0.27
N PRO A 334 12.86 9.64 -1.07
CA PRO A 334 13.41 10.64 -1.99
C PRO A 334 12.52 11.86 -2.17
N CYS A 335 11.20 11.73 -2.03
CA CYS A 335 10.28 12.86 -2.09
C CYS A 335 10.65 13.92 -1.04
N HIS A 336 10.95 13.48 0.18
CA HIS A 336 11.47 14.34 1.24
C HIS A 336 12.84 14.95 0.91
N ILE A 337 13.73 14.20 0.25
CA ILE A 337 15.03 14.73 -0.21
C ILE A 337 14.83 15.83 -1.25
N ILE A 338 13.98 15.61 -2.25
CA ILE A 338 13.70 16.59 -3.31
C ILE A 338 13.02 17.84 -2.73
N HIS A 339 12.07 17.65 -1.81
CA HIS A 339 11.47 18.74 -1.04
C HIS A 339 12.54 19.56 -0.31
N ASN A 340 13.39 18.91 0.49
CA ASN A 340 14.44 19.59 1.25
C ASN A 340 15.49 20.24 0.34
N THR A 341 15.78 19.63 -0.81
CA THR A 341 16.67 20.21 -1.83
C THR A 341 16.15 21.56 -2.29
N ALA A 342 14.85 21.64 -2.62
CA ALA A 342 14.23 22.87 -3.06
C ALA A 342 14.10 23.90 -1.93
N LYS A 343 13.77 23.46 -0.71
CA LYS A 343 13.70 24.30 0.49
C LYS A 343 15.05 24.95 0.83
N HIS A 344 16.12 24.16 0.90
CA HIS A 344 17.45 24.71 1.17
C HIS A 344 17.97 25.60 0.04
N ALA A 345 17.61 25.31 -1.21
CA ALA A 345 17.92 26.18 -2.34
C ALA A 345 17.14 27.51 -2.25
N GLY A 346 15.86 27.45 -1.91
CA GLY A 346 15.01 28.63 -1.68
C GLY A 346 15.51 29.51 -0.55
N GLN A 347 15.99 28.91 0.54
CA GLN A 347 16.63 29.65 1.64
C GLN A 347 17.85 30.45 1.15
N LYS A 348 18.71 29.88 0.29
CA LYS A 348 19.85 30.60 -0.29
C LYS A 348 19.44 31.70 -1.26
N PHE A 349 18.34 31.51 -1.99
CA PHE A 349 17.76 32.58 -2.79
C PHE A 349 17.30 33.74 -1.90
N MET A 350 16.54 33.45 -0.84
CA MET A 350 16.00 34.42 0.11
C MET A 350 17.10 35.20 0.85
N GLU A 351 18.16 34.53 1.30
CA GLU A 351 19.30 35.18 1.99
C GLU A 351 19.94 36.31 1.15
N ILE A 352 19.88 36.21 -0.19
CA ILE A 352 20.49 37.18 -1.11
C ILE A 352 19.44 38.18 -1.63
N SER A 353 18.26 37.72 -2.01
CA SER A 353 17.22 38.55 -2.64
C SER A 353 16.27 39.24 -1.66
N GLY A 354 16.22 38.77 -0.41
CA GLY A 354 15.23 39.19 0.58
C GLY A 354 13.80 38.68 0.31
N PHE A 355 13.62 37.77 -0.65
CA PHE A 355 12.31 37.29 -1.08
C PHE A 355 12.09 35.81 -0.74
N ASP A 356 11.02 35.52 -0.01
CA ASP A 356 10.53 34.16 0.23
C ASP A 356 9.23 33.89 -0.55
N PRO A 357 9.25 33.00 -1.56
CA PRO A 357 8.03 32.63 -2.29
C PRO A 357 7.01 31.88 -1.42
N GLU A 358 7.43 31.12 -0.41
CA GLU A 358 6.49 30.40 0.46
C GLU A 358 5.61 31.40 1.22
N ASP A 359 6.23 32.38 1.88
CA ASP A 359 5.53 33.43 2.62
C ASP A 359 4.54 34.20 1.74
N LEU A 360 4.95 34.58 0.52
CA LEU A 360 4.05 35.26 -0.41
C LEU A 360 2.84 34.38 -0.76
N THR A 361 3.06 33.10 -1.10
CA THR A 361 1.96 32.20 -1.49
C THR A 361 1.00 31.91 -0.33
N VAL A 362 1.53 31.78 0.89
CA VAL A 362 0.73 31.65 2.12
C VAL A 362 -0.10 32.91 2.34
N ASP A 363 0.50 34.09 2.28
CA ASP A 363 -0.23 35.34 2.51
C ASP A 363 -1.31 35.58 1.46
N VAL A 364 -1.03 35.35 0.17
CA VAL A 364 -2.05 35.48 -0.88
C VAL A 364 -3.20 34.49 -0.65
N GLY A 365 -2.89 33.21 -0.44
CA GLY A 365 -3.92 32.18 -0.26
C GLY A 365 -4.82 32.46 0.96
N TYR A 366 -4.22 32.78 2.11
CA TYR A 366 -4.97 33.06 3.33
C TYR A 366 -5.64 34.44 3.34
N TRP A 367 -5.23 35.39 2.50
CA TRP A 367 -5.95 36.66 2.36
C TRP A 367 -7.36 36.45 1.78
N PHE A 368 -7.47 35.60 0.75
CA PHE A 368 -8.74 35.30 0.10
C PHE A 368 -9.51 34.13 0.74
N LYS A 369 -8.87 33.33 1.60
CA LYS A 369 -9.49 32.19 2.29
C LYS A 369 -10.72 32.63 3.10
N GLY A 370 -11.87 32.04 2.80
CA GLY A 370 -13.11 32.22 3.56
C GLY A 370 -13.80 33.58 3.39
N SER A 371 -13.30 34.48 2.52
CA SER A 371 -13.91 35.79 2.29
C SER A 371 -14.51 35.90 0.90
N THR A 372 -15.83 35.77 0.79
CA THR A 372 -16.54 35.95 -0.49
C THR A 372 -16.37 37.36 -1.03
N ASN A 373 -16.43 38.39 -0.17
CA ASN A 373 -16.30 39.79 -0.59
C ASN A 373 -14.93 40.06 -1.24
N ARG A 374 -13.83 39.58 -0.64
CA ARG A 374 -12.48 39.75 -1.22
C ARG A 374 -12.35 39.03 -2.56
N LYS A 375 -12.96 37.86 -2.70
CA LYS A 375 -12.96 37.08 -3.96
C LYS A 375 -13.76 37.78 -5.07
N VAL A 376 -14.96 38.26 -4.76
CA VAL A 376 -15.80 39.03 -5.70
C VAL A 376 -15.07 40.28 -6.15
N TYR A 377 -14.46 41.00 -5.20
CA TYR A 377 -13.73 42.22 -5.55
C TYR A 377 -12.48 41.95 -6.40
N LEU A 378 -11.74 40.85 -6.13
CA LEU A 378 -10.68 40.43 -7.04
C LEU A 378 -11.20 40.10 -8.44
N ALA A 379 -12.39 39.49 -8.56
CA ALA A 379 -12.98 39.17 -9.86
C ALA A 379 -13.28 40.42 -10.71
N GLU A 380 -13.66 41.54 -10.08
CA GLU A 380 -13.82 42.83 -10.78
C GLU A 380 -12.49 43.32 -11.37
N PHE A 381 -11.37 43.16 -10.65
CA PHE A 381 -10.05 43.44 -11.22
C PHE A 381 -9.65 42.43 -12.31
N CYS A 382 -10.06 41.16 -12.20
CA CYS A 382 -9.84 40.19 -13.27
C CYS A 382 -10.54 40.62 -14.56
N GLU A 383 -11.79 41.08 -14.46
CA GLU A 383 -12.56 41.62 -15.60
C GLU A 383 -11.90 42.87 -16.19
N PHE A 384 -11.42 43.80 -15.35
CA PHE A 384 -10.69 44.99 -15.81
C PHE A 384 -9.41 44.65 -16.60
N HIS A 385 -8.74 43.54 -16.26
CA HIS A 385 -7.56 43.04 -16.96
C HIS A 385 -7.89 42.06 -18.10
N GLU A 386 -9.16 41.91 -18.49
CA GLU A 386 -9.62 40.96 -19.50
C GLU A 386 -9.16 39.51 -19.21
N SER A 387 -9.15 39.13 -17.93
CA SER A 387 -8.66 37.85 -17.43
C SER A 387 -9.74 37.06 -16.71
N GLU A 388 -9.68 35.72 -16.81
CA GLU A 388 -10.60 34.84 -16.09
C GLU A 388 -10.23 34.77 -14.60
N TYR A 389 -11.21 34.98 -13.73
CA TYR A 389 -11.03 34.76 -12.29
C TYR A 389 -10.69 33.30 -11.98
N MET A 390 -9.66 33.09 -11.18
CA MET A 390 -9.28 31.78 -10.67
C MET A 390 -9.12 31.81 -9.15
N GLU A 391 -9.78 30.90 -8.44
CA GLU A 391 -9.71 30.86 -6.98
C GLU A 391 -8.27 30.73 -6.46
N MET A 392 -7.83 31.58 -5.53
CA MET A 392 -6.46 31.46 -5.01
C MET A 392 -6.24 30.14 -4.26
N LEU A 393 -5.12 29.48 -4.57
CA LEU A 393 -4.75 28.21 -3.96
C LEU A 393 -4.11 28.44 -2.59
N LEU A 394 -4.36 27.50 -1.67
CA LEU A 394 -3.71 27.48 -0.36
C LEU A 394 -2.44 26.63 -0.43
N HIS A 395 -1.31 27.27 -0.14
CA HIS A 395 -0.05 26.59 0.07
C HIS A 395 0.05 26.08 1.51
N ILE A 396 0.59 24.86 1.68
CA ILE A 396 0.97 24.29 2.97
C ILE A 396 2.44 23.89 2.85
N SER A 397 3.29 24.44 3.72
CA SER A 397 4.75 24.35 3.65
C SER A 397 5.30 22.91 3.68
N VAL A 398 4.54 21.93 4.18
CA VAL A 398 4.94 20.51 4.18
C VAL A 398 4.89 19.86 2.79
N ARG A 399 4.36 20.54 1.76
CA ARG A 399 4.23 20.00 0.39
C ARG A 399 4.76 20.97 -0.65
N TRP A 400 6.08 21.07 -0.78
CA TRP A 400 6.75 21.96 -1.73
C TRP A 400 6.22 21.89 -3.17
N LEU A 401 5.77 20.74 -3.66
CA LEU A 401 5.14 20.66 -4.99
C LEU A 401 3.86 21.51 -5.15
N SER A 402 3.16 21.82 -4.05
CA SER A 402 2.03 22.75 -4.10
C SER A 402 2.47 24.20 -4.35
N LEU A 403 3.75 24.53 -4.07
CA LEU A 403 4.30 25.86 -4.29
C LEU A 403 4.28 26.22 -5.79
N GLU A 404 4.71 25.33 -6.68
CA GLU A 404 4.68 25.58 -8.13
C GLU A 404 3.27 25.92 -8.63
N ARG A 405 2.27 25.18 -8.14
CA ARG A 405 0.86 25.42 -8.49
C ARG A 405 0.37 26.78 -7.98
N CYS A 406 0.75 27.15 -6.75
CA CYS A 406 0.39 28.44 -6.15
C CYS A 406 1.09 29.60 -6.87
N ILE A 407 2.39 29.50 -7.15
CA ILE A 407 3.15 30.48 -7.93
C ILE A 407 2.54 30.65 -9.32
N THR A 408 2.23 29.55 -10.01
CA THR A 408 1.60 29.61 -11.33
C THR A 408 0.21 30.26 -11.26
N ARG A 409 -0.58 30.00 -10.21
CA ARG A 409 -1.88 30.64 -10.00
C ARG A 409 -1.74 32.15 -9.75
N ILE A 410 -0.74 32.57 -8.98
CA ILE A 410 -0.43 33.99 -8.73
C ILE A 410 -0.02 34.66 -10.04
N LEU A 411 0.93 34.08 -10.78
CA LEU A 411 1.42 34.63 -12.05
C LEU A 411 0.31 34.80 -13.09
N ARG A 412 -0.62 33.85 -13.18
CA ARG A 412 -1.78 33.95 -14.09
C ARG A 412 -2.75 35.09 -13.74
N GLN A 413 -2.74 35.57 -12.50
CA GLN A 413 -3.56 36.69 -12.03
C GLN A 413 -2.69 37.84 -11.53
N TYR A 414 -1.44 37.94 -12.01
CA TYR A 414 -0.47 38.89 -11.45
C TYR A 414 -0.91 40.34 -11.66
N GLY A 415 -1.39 40.68 -12.87
CA GLY A 415 -1.96 41.99 -13.19
C GLY A 415 -3.15 42.35 -12.27
N PRO A 416 -4.23 41.53 -12.24
CA PRO A 416 -5.36 41.73 -11.33
C PRO A 416 -4.96 41.87 -9.86
N LEU A 417 -4.10 41.00 -9.35
CA LEU A 417 -3.62 41.04 -7.96
C LEU A 417 -2.82 42.32 -7.68
N THR A 418 -1.97 42.73 -8.62
CA THR A 418 -1.19 43.96 -8.50
C THR A 418 -2.10 45.18 -8.40
N SER A 419 -3.12 45.29 -9.26
CA SER A 419 -4.11 46.36 -9.18
C SER A 419 -4.91 46.29 -7.88
N TYR A 420 -5.39 45.11 -7.50
CA TYR A 420 -6.15 44.89 -6.26
C TYR A 420 -5.40 45.40 -5.02
N PHE A 421 -4.13 45.01 -4.85
CA PHE A 421 -3.36 45.41 -3.67
C PHE A 421 -2.95 46.88 -3.73
N LYS A 422 -2.65 47.44 -4.89
CA LYS A 422 -2.29 48.86 -5.04
C LYS A 422 -3.47 49.82 -4.89
N SER A 423 -4.69 49.38 -5.21
CA SER A 423 -5.90 50.20 -5.15
C SER A 423 -6.59 50.22 -3.79
N LEU A 424 -6.22 49.33 -2.88
CA LEU A 424 -6.85 49.18 -1.58
C LEU A 424 -5.93 49.68 -0.45
N ASN A 425 -6.55 50.13 0.65
CA ASN A 425 -5.83 50.54 1.86
C ASN A 425 -6.40 49.82 3.08
N GLU A 426 -5.70 48.79 3.55
CA GLU A 426 -6.11 47.98 4.70
C GLU A 426 -5.02 47.90 5.77
N LYS A 427 -5.45 47.91 7.04
CA LYS A 427 -4.50 47.97 8.17
C LYS A 427 -3.92 46.61 8.55
N GLN A 428 -4.46 45.50 8.03
CA GLN A 428 -4.04 44.15 8.39
C GLN A 428 -2.57 43.91 8.00
N PRO A 429 -1.70 43.37 8.89
CA PRO A 429 -0.29 43.17 8.59
C PRO A 429 -0.02 42.35 7.33
N ARG A 430 -0.80 41.28 7.11
CA ARG A 430 -0.76 40.46 5.88
C ARG A 430 -1.01 41.30 4.63
N PHE A 431 -2.01 42.18 4.65
CA PHE A 431 -2.32 43.03 3.51
C PHE A 431 -1.15 43.95 3.17
N ARG A 432 -0.53 44.58 4.19
CA ARG A 432 0.63 45.45 3.97
C ARG A 432 1.80 44.72 3.32
N ARG A 433 2.13 43.51 3.80
CA ARG A 433 3.16 42.67 3.17
C ARG A 433 2.84 42.35 1.70
N LEU A 434 1.57 42.12 1.39
CA LEU A 434 1.12 41.90 0.01
C LEU A 434 1.23 43.17 -0.83
N VAL A 435 0.89 44.34 -0.30
CA VAL A 435 1.10 45.62 -0.98
C VAL A 435 2.59 45.82 -1.28
N ASP A 436 3.46 45.61 -0.29
CA ASP A 436 4.91 45.76 -0.46
C ASP A 436 5.43 44.79 -1.53
N ALA A 437 5.02 43.52 -1.47
CA ALA A 437 5.42 42.51 -2.44
C ALA A 437 4.96 42.85 -3.87
N PHE A 438 3.69 43.17 -4.09
CA PHE A 438 3.16 43.51 -5.42
C PHE A 438 3.54 44.92 -5.90
N SER A 439 4.11 45.76 -5.02
CA SER A 439 4.70 47.04 -5.40
C SER A 439 6.15 46.93 -5.84
N ASN A 440 6.87 45.90 -5.39
CA ASN A 440 8.24 45.63 -5.83
C ASN A 440 8.26 45.06 -7.27
N PRO A 441 8.92 45.73 -8.24
CA PRO A 441 9.01 45.26 -9.62
C PRO A 441 9.67 43.87 -9.77
N LEU A 442 10.58 43.49 -8.86
CA LEU A 442 11.30 42.21 -8.91
C LEU A 442 10.47 41.01 -8.46
N THR A 443 9.34 41.21 -7.76
CA THR A 443 8.51 40.11 -7.29
C THR A 443 8.03 39.21 -8.43
N GLU A 444 7.64 39.81 -9.57
CA GLU A 444 7.26 39.05 -10.75
C GLU A 444 8.44 38.23 -11.30
N VAL A 445 9.62 38.85 -11.39
CA VAL A 445 10.85 38.20 -11.85
C VAL A 445 11.20 37.00 -10.97
N TYR A 446 11.11 37.16 -9.65
CA TYR A 446 11.36 36.09 -8.70
C TYR A 446 10.37 34.94 -8.91
N LEU A 447 9.07 35.23 -8.97
CA LEU A 447 8.05 34.20 -9.23
C LEU A 447 8.25 33.48 -10.57
N LEU A 448 8.61 34.20 -11.63
CA LEU A 448 8.92 33.63 -12.95
C LEU A 448 10.15 32.73 -12.92
N PHE A 449 11.20 33.08 -12.16
CA PHE A 449 12.37 32.23 -11.96
C PHE A 449 11.99 30.88 -11.30
N TYR A 450 11.17 30.93 -10.25
CA TYR A 450 10.67 29.72 -9.61
C TYR A 450 9.79 28.92 -10.57
N GLN A 451 8.83 29.55 -11.27
CA GLN A 451 8.00 28.87 -12.28
C GLN A 451 8.84 28.18 -13.36
N ALA A 452 9.93 28.81 -13.81
CA ALA A 452 10.81 28.24 -14.81
C ALA A 452 11.66 27.08 -14.28
N THR A 453 11.97 27.05 -12.98
CA THR A 453 12.94 26.11 -12.37
C THR A 453 12.28 24.92 -11.68
N MET A 454 11.14 25.13 -11.01
CA MET A 454 10.40 24.10 -10.28
C MET A 454 10.03 22.85 -11.09
N PRO A 455 9.71 22.92 -12.40
CA PRO A 455 9.38 21.73 -13.19
C PRO A 455 10.46 20.62 -13.16
N VAL A 456 11.73 20.99 -12.94
CA VAL A 456 12.83 20.00 -12.78
C VAL A 456 12.63 19.15 -11.53
N PHE A 457 12.18 19.75 -10.42
CA PHE A 457 11.88 19.06 -9.17
C PHE A 457 10.58 18.26 -9.26
N THR A 458 9.54 18.88 -9.84
CA THR A 458 8.21 18.29 -9.97
C THR A 458 8.22 17.03 -10.82
N LEU A 459 8.97 17.00 -11.93
CA LEU A 459 9.05 15.82 -12.79
C LEU A 459 9.61 14.59 -12.05
N LEU A 460 10.71 14.74 -11.30
CA LEU A 460 11.27 13.64 -10.52
C LEU A 460 10.33 13.22 -9.39
N ASN A 461 9.69 14.18 -8.72
CA ASN A 461 8.78 13.85 -7.63
C ASN A 461 7.50 13.15 -8.12
N LEU A 462 6.99 13.49 -9.31
CA LEU A 462 5.88 12.78 -9.94
C LEU A 462 6.23 11.32 -10.25
N LEU A 463 7.45 11.03 -10.71
CA LEU A 463 7.95 9.66 -10.88
C LEU A 463 7.95 8.91 -9.54
N LEU A 464 8.51 9.52 -8.50
CA LEU A 464 8.61 8.93 -7.18
C LEU A 464 7.23 8.64 -6.55
N GLN A 465 6.21 9.43 -6.89
CA GLN A 465 4.84 9.26 -6.41
C GLN A 465 3.99 8.35 -7.29
N ARG A 466 4.56 7.66 -8.29
CA ARG A 466 3.83 6.62 -9.03
C ARG A 466 3.49 5.45 -8.12
N GLU A 467 2.32 4.86 -8.34
CA GLU A 467 1.90 3.62 -7.67
C GLU A 467 2.65 2.40 -8.21
N ARG A 468 2.84 2.37 -9.54
CA ARG A 468 3.64 1.34 -10.23
C ARG A 468 5.11 1.43 -9.86
N SER A 469 5.76 0.28 -9.78
CA SER A 469 7.19 0.15 -9.53
C SER A 469 7.98 0.94 -10.56
N SER A 470 8.84 1.82 -10.06
CA SER A 470 9.72 2.67 -10.88
C SER A 470 11.19 2.51 -10.47
N ILE A 471 11.51 1.45 -9.73
CA ILE A 471 12.84 1.22 -9.16
C ILE A 471 13.95 1.13 -10.22
N PHE A 472 13.64 0.56 -11.38
CA PHE A 472 14.54 0.42 -12.52
C PHE A 472 14.86 1.76 -13.21
N GLN A 473 14.03 2.79 -13.00
CA GLN A 473 14.24 4.13 -13.56
C GLN A 473 14.97 5.07 -12.60
N LEU A 474 15.02 4.72 -11.32
CA LEU A 474 15.36 5.65 -10.25
C LEU A 474 16.76 6.24 -10.37
N HIS A 475 17.79 5.40 -10.59
CA HIS A 475 19.17 5.88 -10.74
C HIS A 475 19.34 6.82 -11.95
N GLY A 476 18.74 6.47 -13.09
CA GLY A 476 18.77 7.27 -14.31
C GLY A 476 18.07 8.62 -14.14
N GLU A 477 16.88 8.63 -13.55
CA GLU A 477 16.08 9.85 -13.35
C GLU A 477 16.67 10.79 -12.29
N MET A 478 17.24 10.26 -11.20
CA MET A 478 18.02 11.08 -10.25
C MET A 478 19.26 11.70 -10.90
N THR A 479 19.97 10.95 -11.75
CA THR A 479 21.12 11.45 -12.51
C THR A 479 20.71 12.56 -13.48
N LYS A 480 19.60 12.37 -14.20
CA LYS A 480 19.03 13.39 -15.10
C LYS A 480 18.60 14.64 -14.32
N PHE A 481 17.99 14.48 -13.14
CA PHE A 481 17.60 15.59 -12.27
C PHE A 481 18.79 16.50 -11.93
N ILE A 482 19.90 15.92 -11.44
CA ILE A 482 21.10 16.71 -11.12
C ILE A 482 21.69 17.35 -12.37
N LYS A 483 21.84 16.61 -13.47
CA LYS A 483 22.38 17.15 -14.73
C LYS A 483 21.53 18.30 -15.28
N LYS A 484 20.20 18.22 -15.17
CA LYS A 484 19.27 19.30 -15.57
C LYS A 484 19.44 20.56 -14.73
N LEU A 485 19.69 20.43 -13.41
CA LEU A 485 20.01 21.57 -12.56
C LEU A 485 21.37 22.19 -12.94
N CYS A 486 22.42 21.36 -13.09
CA CYS A 486 23.74 21.82 -13.50
C CYS A 486 23.72 22.56 -14.84
N ALA A 487 22.97 22.04 -15.83
CA ALA A 487 22.85 22.63 -17.16
C ALA A 487 22.28 24.06 -17.16
N ARG A 488 21.69 24.52 -16.06
CA ARG A 488 21.17 25.89 -15.94
C ARG A 488 22.24 26.93 -15.63
N PHE A 489 23.37 26.53 -15.06
CA PHE A 489 24.41 27.45 -14.60
C PHE A 489 25.84 27.03 -14.96
N MET A 490 26.04 25.85 -15.54
CA MET A 490 27.35 25.35 -15.95
C MET A 490 27.52 25.35 -17.47
N LYS A 491 28.78 25.46 -17.91
CA LYS A 491 29.17 25.29 -19.31
C LYS A 491 28.91 23.84 -19.76
N PRO A 492 28.37 23.59 -20.97
CA PRO A 492 28.13 22.23 -21.45
C PRO A 492 29.40 21.35 -21.45
N SER A 493 30.55 21.92 -21.79
CA SER A 493 31.85 21.23 -21.77
C SER A 493 32.26 20.74 -20.37
N ALA A 494 31.76 21.34 -19.30
CA ALA A 494 32.01 20.91 -17.93
C ALA A 494 31.08 19.75 -17.48
N LEU A 495 30.04 19.42 -18.27
CA LEU A 495 29.07 18.36 -17.95
C LEU A 495 29.25 17.10 -18.82
N GLN A 496 29.77 17.26 -20.03
CA GLN A 496 29.85 16.18 -21.01
C GLN A 496 30.74 15.03 -20.51
N GLY A 497 30.24 13.79 -20.64
CA GLY A 497 30.98 12.57 -20.30
C GLY A 497 31.23 12.34 -18.81
N ARG A 498 30.80 13.24 -17.91
CA ARG A 498 31.04 13.11 -16.47
C ARG A 498 29.92 12.39 -15.75
N GLN A 499 30.29 11.59 -14.76
CA GLN A 499 29.37 11.10 -13.75
C GLN A 499 29.00 12.24 -12.80
N VAL A 500 27.84 12.13 -12.16
CA VAL A 500 27.28 13.21 -11.34
C VAL A 500 28.22 13.64 -10.20
N HIS A 501 28.94 12.68 -9.61
CA HIS A 501 29.86 12.92 -8.50
C HIS A 501 31.16 13.60 -8.92
N ASP A 502 31.51 13.56 -10.22
CA ASP A 502 32.73 14.18 -10.77
C ASP A 502 32.48 15.59 -11.33
N ILE A 503 31.23 16.07 -11.23
CA ILE A 503 30.86 17.41 -11.68
C ILE A 503 31.43 18.42 -10.68
N LEU A 504 32.38 19.23 -11.13
CA LEU A 504 32.97 20.32 -10.34
C LEU A 504 32.07 21.57 -10.38
N TYR A 505 30.84 21.44 -9.86
CA TYR A 505 29.80 22.46 -9.95
C TYR A 505 30.10 23.74 -9.15
N LYS A 506 31.01 23.67 -8.18
CA LYS A 506 31.44 24.83 -7.38
C LYS A 506 32.54 25.65 -8.03
N ASP A 507 33.22 25.11 -9.04
CA ASP A 507 34.34 25.79 -9.69
C ASP A 507 33.82 26.93 -10.59
N PRO A 508 34.16 28.20 -10.30
CA PRO A 508 33.72 29.34 -11.08
C PRO A 508 34.12 29.26 -12.56
N LEU A 509 35.21 28.57 -12.90
CA LEU A 509 35.64 28.39 -14.29
C LEU A 509 34.67 27.52 -15.10
N ASN A 510 33.92 26.64 -14.42
CA ASN A 510 32.91 25.79 -15.04
C ASN A 510 31.52 26.44 -15.07
N GLN A 511 31.32 27.53 -14.33
CA GLN A 511 30.05 28.25 -14.26
C GLN A 511 29.90 29.25 -15.41
N LEU A 512 28.65 29.53 -15.76
CA LEU A 512 28.26 30.58 -16.69
C LEU A 512 28.25 31.93 -15.95
N PRO A 513 28.62 33.03 -16.62
CA PRO A 513 28.41 34.36 -16.05
C PRO A 513 26.90 34.62 -15.85
N GLY A 514 26.55 35.52 -14.93
CA GLY A 514 25.17 35.80 -14.51
C GLY A 514 24.20 36.08 -15.67
N GLU A 515 24.66 36.81 -16.68
CA GLU A 515 23.91 37.12 -17.90
C GLU A 515 23.57 35.90 -18.77
N LYS A 516 24.36 34.83 -18.64
CA LYS A 516 24.19 33.57 -19.40
C LYS A 516 23.52 32.46 -18.60
N LEU A 517 23.16 32.71 -17.33
CA LEU A 517 22.37 31.74 -16.55
C LEU A 517 21.02 31.48 -17.22
N ASN A 518 20.63 30.21 -17.27
CA ASN A 518 19.31 29.80 -17.74
C ASN A 518 18.28 29.93 -16.60
N VAL A 519 17.73 31.13 -16.49
CA VAL A 519 16.69 31.51 -15.52
C VAL A 519 15.27 31.39 -16.09
N GLY A 520 15.13 30.92 -17.34
CA GLY A 520 13.88 30.93 -18.11
C GLY A 520 13.76 32.16 -19.02
N PHE A 521 13.16 31.96 -20.20
CA PHE A 521 13.00 33.02 -21.20
C PHE A 521 12.16 34.19 -20.68
N THR A 522 10.96 33.90 -20.15
CA THR A 522 10.04 34.93 -19.62
C THR A 522 10.68 35.70 -18.47
N THR A 523 11.36 35.01 -17.55
CA THR A 523 12.13 35.64 -16.46
C THR A 523 13.14 36.65 -16.98
N ARG A 524 13.95 36.25 -17.98
CA ARG A 524 14.98 37.11 -18.59
C ARG A 524 14.34 38.29 -19.33
N ALA A 525 13.29 38.05 -20.10
CA ALA A 525 12.58 39.08 -20.84
C ALA A 525 11.97 40.14 -19.90
N THR A 526 11.31 39.71 -18.82
CA THR A 526 10.75 40.61 -17.81
C THR A 526 11.84 41.41 -17.10
N LEU A 527 12.93 40.76 -16.70
CA LEU A 527 14.07 41.44 -16.05
C LEU A 527 14.68 42.51 -16.96
N ASN A 528 14.91 42.19 -18.23
CA ASN A 528 15.45 43.16 -19.21
C ASN A 528 14.48 44.31 -19.47
N ARG A 529 13.18 44.01 -19.62
CA ARG A 529 12.13 45.02 -19.82
C ARG A 529 12.09 46.03 -18.66
N LEU A 530 12.16 45.54 -17.42
CA LEU A 530 12.17 46.40 -16.23
C LEU A 530 13.46 47.25 -16.16
N LEU A 531 14.61 46.68 -16.53
CA LEU A 531 15.87 47.42 -16.57
C LEU A 531 15.85 48.52 -17.64
N GLU A 532 15.35 48.20 -18.84
CA GLU A 532 15.23 49.16 -19.95
C GLU A 532 14.23 50.28 -19.64
N ALA A 533 13.16 49.97 -18.90
CA ALA A 533 12.18 50.96 -18.42
C ALA A 533 12.70 51.83 -17.27
N GLY A 534 13.82 51.46 -16.63
CA GLY A 534 14.35 52.12 -15.45
C GLY A 534 13.61 51.80 -14.15
N ASP A 535 12.75 50.77 -14.15
CA ASP A 535 12.00 50.30 -12.97
C ASP A 535 12.92 49.57 -11.97
N ILE A 536 14.06 49.05 -12.44
CA ILE A 536 15.10 48.39 -11.64
C ILE A 536 16.49 48.85 -12.08
N THR A 537 17.47 48.67 -11.19
CA THR A 537 18.87 49.05 -11.38
C THR A 537 19.73 47.86 -11.86
N PRO A 538 20.90 48.12 -12.49
CA PRO A 538 21.87 47.08 -12.79
C PRO A 538 22.35 46.29 -11.56
N GLN A 539 22.38 46.93 -10.38
CA GLN A 539 22.76 46.27 -9.14
C GLN A 539 21.70 45.28 -8.67
N GLU A 540 20.42 45.61 -8.79
CA GLU A 540 19.31 44.68 -8.51
C GLU A 540 19.33 43.47 -9.47
N VAL A 541 19.64 43.70 -10.75
CA VAL A 541 19.85 42.62 -11.73
C VAL A 541 20.99 41.70 -11.29
N GLN A 542 22.10 42.26 -10.80
CA GLN A 542 23.23 41.47 -10.28
C GLN A 542 22.85 40.67 -9.03
N ILE A 543 22.11 41.27 -8.09
CA ILE A 543 21.60 40.59 -6.89
C ILE A 543 20.71 39.40 -7.28
N PHE A 544 19.79 39.59 -8.22
CA PHE A 544 18.95 38.49 -8.74
C PHE A 544 19.79 37.37 -9.34
N GLN A 545 20.79 37.69 -10.17
CA GLN A 545 21.65 36.69 -10.80
C GLN A 545 22.47 35.91 -9.75
N GLN A 546 22.96 36.58 -8.72
CA GLN A 546 23.65 35.94 -7.58
C GLN A 546 22.70 35.02 -6.81
N ALA A 547 21.47 35.47 -6.51
CA ALA A 547 20.45 34.68 -5.83
C ALA A 547 20.06 33.43 -6.63
N ALA A 548 19.85 33.58 -7.94
CA ALA A 548 19.52 32.47 -8.84
C ALA A 548 20.66 31.44 -8.94
N LEU A 549 21.91 31.90 -9.03
CA LEU A 549 23.08 31.01 -9.00
C LEU A 549 23.19 30.27 -7.67
N ALA A 550 23.04 30.98 -6.54
CA ALA A 550 23.11 30.40 -5.21
C ALA A 550 22.02 29.33 -5.00
N PHE A 551 20.79 29.58 -5.48
CA PHE A 551 19.72 28.59 -5.50
C PHE A 551 20.16 27.32 -6.23
N LEU A 552 20.63 27.45 -7.49
CA LEU A 552 20.98 26.31 -8.34
C LEU A 552 22.17 25.51 -7.79
N VAL A 553 23.21 26.18 -7.33
CA VAL A 553 24.38 25.55 -6.70
C VAL A 553 23.98 24.79 -5.44
N ARG A 554 23.15 25.40 -4.59
CA ARG A 554 22.69 24.76 -3.35
C ARG A 554 21.78 23.55 -3.62
N ALA A 555 20.93 23.63 -4.64
CA ALA A 555 20.10 22.51 -5.07
C ALA A 555 20.96 21.32 -5.53
N VAL A 556 21.97 21.57 -6.37
CA VAL A 556 22.89 20.51 -6.82
C VAL A 556 23.68 19.93 -5.64
N GLU A 557 24.22 20.78 -4.77
CA GLU A 557 24.97 20.33 -3.59
C GLU A 557 24.14 19.42 -2.68
N TYR A 558 22.94 19.86 -2.30
CA TYR A 558 22.09 19.09 -1.41
C TYR A 558 21.64 17.78 -2.09
N GLY A 559 21.23 17.85 -3.36
CA GLY A 559 20.80 16.70 -4.14
C GLY A 559 21.89 15.63 -4.27
N ILE A 560 23.12 16.01 -4.64
CA ILE A 560 24.26 15.08 -4.74
C ILE A 560 24.58 14.42 -3.39
N ASN A 561 24.51 15.19 -2.31
CA ASN A 561 24.89 14.72 -0.98
C ASN A 561 23.84 13.81 -0.32
N LYS A 562 22.56 13.93 -0.70
CA LYS A 562 21.46 13.26 -0.02
C LYS A 562 20.76 12.19 -0.85
N LEU A 563 20.70 12.32 -2.18
CA LEU A 563 20.13 11.28 -3.03
C LEU A 563 21.05 10.03 -3.05
N PRO A 564 20.49 8.81 -3.12
CA PRO A 564 21.25 7.57 -3.15
C PRO A 564 21.91 7.31 -4.52
N LEU A 565 22.62 8.29 -5.09
CA LEU A 565 23.28 8.21 -6.41
C LEU A 565 24.44 7.19 -6.46
N LYS A 566 24.94 6.79 -5.29
CA LYS A 566 26.01 5.79 -5.15
C LYS A 566 25.49 4.39 -4.82
N GLU A 567 24.18 4.23 -4.65
CA GLU A 567 23.59 2.93 -4.33
C GLU A 567 23.75 1.96 -5.51
N ALA A 568 24.51 0.90 -5.30
CA ALA A 568 24.82 -0.08 -6.34
C ALA A 568 23.56 -0.83 -6.79
N LEU A 569 22.66 -1.15 -5.84
CA LEU A 569 21.41 -1.84 -6.14
C LEU A 569 20.60 -1.11 -7.21
N LEU A 570 20.49 0.22 -7.10
CA LEU A 570 19.71 1.04 -8.04
C LEU A 570 20.31 1.10 -9.45
N ARG A 571 21.59 0.76 -9.62
CA ARG A 571 22.24 0.66 -10.94
C ARG A 571 21.90 -0.67 -11.59
N HIS A 572 21.91 -1.74 -10.81
CA HIS A 572 21.63 -3.09 -11.29
C HIS A 572 20.14 -3.34 -11.55
N THR A 573 19.21 -2.53 -11.05
CA THR A 573 17.77 -2.70 -11.38
C THR A 573 17.42 -2.45 -12.85
N ARG A 574 18.33 -1.87 -13.65
CA ARG A 574 18.08 -1.49 -15.05
C ARG A 574 17.68 -2.64 -15.97
N PHE A 575 18.10 -3.89 -15.70
CA PHE A 575 17.74 -5.02 -16.58
C PHE A 575 16.24 -5.32 -16.60
N VAL A 576 15.50 -4.87 -15.58
CA VAL A 576 14.04 -4.99 -15.49
C VAL A 576 13.35 -4.05 -16.50
N ASP A 577 14.04 -2.98 -16.93
CA ASP A 577 13.57 -2.08 -17.96
C ASP A 577 13.70 -2.72 -19.35
N VAL A 578 12.56 -3.18 -19.89
CA VAL A 578 12.47 -3.80 -21.20
C VAL A 578 13.02 -2.91 -22.32
N GLN A 579 12.99 -1.59 -22.17
CA GLN A 579 13.53 -0.65 -23.16
C GLN A 579 15.06 -0.58 -23.14
N GLN A 580 15.69 -0.89 -22.00
CA GLN A 580 17.15 -0.88 -21.83
C GLN A 580 17.77 -2.27 -21.86
N ARG A 581 16.97 -3.33 -22.08
CA ARG A 581 17.44 -4.73 -22.00
C ARG A 581 18.69 -5.05 -22.82
N THR A 582 18.83 -4.45 -24.01
CA THR A 582 19.97 -4.66 -24.92
C THR A 582 21.24 -3.93 -24.47
N GLU A 583 21.12 -2.98 -23.55
CA GLU A 583 22.23 -2.18 -22.99
C GLU A 583 22.70 -2.70 -21.62
N CYS A 584 21.99 -3.68 -21.07
CA CYS A 584 22.28 -4.31 -19.78
C CYS A 584 23.06 -5.60 -19.99
N GLY A 585 23.82 -6.01 -18.98
CA GLY A 585 24.48 -7.32 -18.97
C GLY A 585 23.90 -8.20 -17.85
N VAL A 586 24.18 -9.50 -17.93
CA VAL A 586 23.65 -10.49 -16.98
C VAL A 586 24.12 -10.21 -15.54
N GLU A 587 25.24 -9.51 -15.35
CA GLU A 587 25.74 -9.08 -14.04
C GLU A 587 24.70 -8.28 -13.24
N ASP A 588 23.81 -7.57 -13.92
CA ASP A 588 22.72 -6.83 -13.28
C ASP A 588 21.71 -7.76 -12.60
N ALA A 589 21.41 -8.91 -13.21
CA ALA A 589 20.56 -9.93 -12.60
C ALA A 589 21.30 -10.73 -11.52
N LEU A 590 22.57 -11.09 -11.79
CA LEU A 590 23.41 -11.84 -10.85
C LEU A 590 23.66 -11.08 -9.53
N TYR A 591 23.73 -9.75 -9.57
CA TYR A 591 23.82 -8.91 -8.36
C TYR A 591 22.73 -9.24 -7.33
N PHE A 592 21.50 -9.50 -7.78
CA PHE A 592 20.38 -9.80 -6.89
C PHE A 592 20.43 -11.23 -6.35
N ILE A 593 20.97 -12.18 -7.12
CA ILE A 593 21.22 -13.54 -6.63
C ILE A 593 22.23 -13.52 -5.49
N ASP A 594 23.33 -12.78 -5.65
CA ASP A 594 24.35 -12.65 -4.62
C ASP A 594 23.81 -11.95 -3.35
N ARG A 595 22.96 -10.94 -3.52
CA ARG A 595 22.36 -10.22 -2.40
C ARG A 595 21.30 -11.04 -1.66
N PHE A 596 20.45 -11.77 -2.38
CA PHE A 596 19.26 -12.45 -1.82
C PHE A 596 19.33 -13.98 -2.00
N GLN A 597 20.45 -14.60 -1.62
CA GLN A 597 20.76 -16.01 -1.90
C GLN A 597 19.70 -17.01 -1.39
N GLU A 598 19.09 -16.75 -0.24
CA GLU A 598 18.05 -17.62 0.33
C GLU A 598 16.75 -17.61 -0.49
N LEU A 599 16.39 -16.45 -1.06
CA LEU A 599 15.18 -16.28 -1.87
C LEU A 599 15.42 -16.62 -3.35
N LEU A 600 16.66 -16.44 -3.80
CA LEU A 600 17.12 -16.70 -5.16
C LEU A 600 18.23 -17.76 -5.11
N PRO A 601 17.88 -19.06 -4.92
CA PRO A 601 18.84 -20.15 -4.80
C PRO A 601 19.45 -20.54 -6.16
N PHE A 602 19.99 -19.56 -6.88
CA PHE A 602 20.57 -19.68 -8.23
C PHE A 602 22.07 -19.36 -8.24
N HIS A 603 22.74 -19.50 -7.10
CA HIS A 603 24.16 -19.16 -6.94
C HIS A 603 25.12 -20.26 -7.44
N GLY A 604 24.62 -21.48 -7.64
CA GLY A 604 25.43 -22.58 -8.18
C GLY A 604 25.82 -22.34 -9.65
N PRO A 605 26.99 -22.79 -10.12
CA PRO A 605 27.48 -22.53 -11.48
C PRO A 605 26.47 -22.92 -12.57
N GLU A 606 25.87 -24.11 -12.47
CA GLU A 606 24.87 -24.59 -13.42
C GLU A 606 23.60 -23.72 -13.45
N GLU A 607 23.19 -23.19 -12.30
CA GLU A 607 22.03 -22.31 -12.23
C GLU A 607 22.35 -20.92 -12.78
N GLN A 608 23.56 -20.41 -12.59
CA GLN A 608 24.03 -19.17 -13.19
C GLN A 608 24.16 -19.27 -14.72
N ASP A 609 24.63 -20.41 -15.25
CA ASP A 609 24.65 -20.66 -16.70
C ASP A 609 23.23 -20.59 -17.27
N LYS A 610 22.25 -21.20 -16.60
CA LYS A 610 20.83 -21.11 -17.00
C LYS A 610 20.31 -19.68 -16.90
N VAL A 611 20.67 -18.90 -15.88
CA VAL A 611 20.30 -17.48 -15.81
C VAL A 611 20.91 -16.71 -16.98
N CYS A 612 22.15 -16.99 -17.37
CA CYS A 612 22.78 -16.39 -18.53
C CYS A 612 22.04 -16.71 -19.82
N GLU A 613 21.65 -17.98 -20.03
CA GLU A 613 20.85 -18.41 -21.17
C GLU A 613 19.50 -17.69 -21.21
N GLU A 614 18.74 -17.70 -20.10
CA GLU A 614 17.46 -17.00 -19.96
C GLU A 614 17.61 -15.49 -20.25
N PHE A 615 18.71 -14.87 -19.79
CA PHE A 615 19.00 -13.46 -20.02
C PHE A 615 19.30 -13.15 -21.49
N LEU A 616 20.14 -13.96 -22.14
CA LEU A 616 20.46 -13.80 -23.57
C LEU A 616 19.20 -13.94 -24.43
N GLU A 617 18.37 -14.94 -24.14
CA GLU A 617 17.08 -15.09 -24.82
C GLU A 617 16.20 -13.85 -24.63
N TYR A 618 16.09 -13.33 -23.40
CA TYR A 618 15.35 -12.11 -23.10
C TYR A 618 15.86 -10.90 -23.91
N GLN A 619 17.16 -10.73 -24.06
CA GLN A 619 17.74 -9.64 -24.85
C GLN A 619 17.39 -9.76 -26.34
N LEU A 620 17.34 -10.98 -26.86
CA LEU A 620 17.06 -11.28 -28.27
C LEU A 620 15.56 -11.30 -28.59
N MET A 621 14.68 -11.30 -27.58
CA MET A 621 13.24 -11.31 -27.80
C MET A 621 12.77 -10.09 -28.58
N ASP A 622 11.95 -10.35 -29.59
CA ASP A 622 11.16 -9.33 -30.29
C ASP A 622 9.93 -9.00 -29.43
N ILE A 623 10.03 -7.90 -28.68
CA ILE A 623 8.97 -7.44 -27.78
C ILE A 623 8.30 -6.23 -28.44
N PRO A 624 7.04 -6.33 -28.86
CA PRO A 624 6.34 -5.23 -29.51
C PRO A 624 6.17 -4.07 -28.53
N MET A 625 6.81 -2.94 -28.83
CA MET A 625 6.69 -1.72 -28.02
C MET A 625 5.46 -0.91 -28.44
N PRO A 626 4.70 -0.35 -27.49
CA PRO A 626 3.62 0.57 -27.79
C PRO A 626 4.15 1.85 -28.46
N GLN A 627 3.30 2.55 -29.21
CA GLN A 627 3.66 3.83 -29.86
C GLN A 627 4.16 4.87 -28.85
N ASP A 628 3.56 4.89 -27.65
CA ASP A 628 4.07 5.64 -26.51
C ASP A 628 4.75 4.67 -25.53
N PRO A 629 6.10 4.67 -25.46
CA PRO A 629 6.85 3.79 -24.56
C PRO A 629 6.47 3.94 -23.08
N THR A 630 5.90 5.08 -22.67
CA THR A 630 5.50 5.32 -21.28
C THR A 630 4.26 4.51 -20.86
N THR A 631 3.53 3.97 -21.84
CA THR A 631 2.35 3.12 -21.59
C THR A 631 2.70 1.66 -21.34
N PHE A 632 3.96 1.25 -21.59
CA PHE A 632 4.40 -0.12 -21.40
C PHE A 632 4.33 -0.54 -19.93
N ASN A 633 3.65 -1.66 -19.65
CA ASN A 633 3.47 -2.17 -18.30
C ASN A 633 4.55 -3.21 -17.97
N VAL A 634 5.63 -2.74 -17.35
CA VAL A 634 6.77 -3.60 -16.97
C VAL A 634 6.37 -4.69 -15.99
N GLU A 635 5.47 -4.41 -15.04
CA GLU A 635 5.04 -5.40 -14.05
C GLU A 635 4.26 -6.55 -14.71
N GLU A 636 3.32 -6.20 -15.59
CA GLU A 636 2.52 -7.18 -16.33
C GLU A 636 3.34 -7.97 -17.34
N PHE A 637 4.34 -7.33 -17.95
CA PHE A 637 5.32 -8.01 -18.79
C PHE A 637 6.03 -9.11 -18.00
N TRP A 638 6.64 -8.77 -16.86
CA TRP A 638 7.34 -9.75 -16.02
C TRP A 638 6.38 -10.78 -15.40
N GLY A 639 5.13 -10.41 -15.12
CA GLY A 639 4.09 -11.36 -14.74
C GLY A 639 3.83 -12.40 -15.84
N SER A 640 3.63 -11.94 -17.07
CA SER A 640 3.37 -12.79 -18.23
C SER A 640 4.59 -13.64 -18.61
N MET A 641 5.79 -13.10 -18.44
CA MET A 641 7.07 -13.78 -18.70
C MET A 641 7.21 -15.07 -17.89
N SER A 642 6.70 -15.09 -16.65
CA SER A 642 6.72 -16.29 -15.79
C SER A 642 5.92 -17.46 -16.36
N SER A 643 4.90 -17.14 -17.17
CA SER A 643 3.96 -18.11 -17.74
C SER A 643 4.44 -18.70 -19.06
N ILE A 644 5.51 -18.14 -19.65
CA ILE A 644 6.08 -18.65 -20.90
C ILE A 644 6.76 -20.00 -20.63
N LYS A 645 6.38 -21.00 -21.41
CA LYS A 645 6.90 -22.36 -21.32
C LYS A 645 7.66 -22.73 -22.59
N CYS A 646 8.77 -23.43 -22.42
CA CYS A 646 9.47 -24.06 -23.53
C CYS A 646 8.53 -25.05 -24.22
N LYS A 647 8.35 -24.91 -25.53
CA LYS A 647 7.41 -25.73 -26.32
C LYS A 647 7.77 -27.22 -26.31
N VAL A 648 9.03 -27.56 -26.09
CA VAL A 648 9.53 -28.93 -26.10
C VAL A 648 9.41 -29.58 -24.73
N THR A 649 9.93 -28.92 -23.68
CA THR A 649 10.00 -29.51 -22.33
C THR A 649 8.76 -29.23 -21.48
N GLY A 650 7.94 -28.22 -21.85
CA GLY A 650 6.81 -27.74 -21.05
C GLY A 650 7.21 -27.02 -19.75
N LEU A 651 8.51 -26.89 -19.48
CA LEU A 651 9.05 -26.18 -18.32
C LEU A 651 9.04 -24.67 -18.57
N SER A 652 9.08 -23.88 -17.49
CA SER A 652 9.17 -22.41 -17.59
C SER A 652 10.44 -22.01 -18.34
N GLN A 653 10.30 -21.17 -19.36
CA GLN A 653 11.42 -20.72 -20.19
C GLN A 653 12.25 -19.65 -19.49
N PHE A 654 11.63 -18.77 -18.70
CA PHE A 654 12.28 -17.64 -18.02
C PHE A 654 12.09 -17.72 -16.50
N GLY A 655 12.08 -18.94 -15.95
CA GLY A 655 11.66 -19.20 -14.58
C GLY A 655 12.56 -18.55 -13.53
N ARG A 656 13.87 -18.45 -13.78
CA ARG A 656 14.84 -17.85 -12.85
C ARG A 656 14.85 -16.35 -13.02
N LEU A 657 15.02 -15.88 -14.25
CA LEU A 657 15.11 -14.46 -14.56
C LEU A 657 13.84 -13.72 -14.10
N THR A 658 12.67 -14.32 -14.29
CA THR A 658 11.41 -13.72 -13.84
C THR A 658 11.31 -13.65 -12.32
N LYS A 659 11.79 -14.66 -11.57
CA LYS A 659 11.84 -14.59 -10.11
C LYS A 659 12.74 -13.45 -9.61
N ILE A 660 13.88 -13.25 -10.27
CA ILE A 660 14.79 -12.14 -9.96
C ILE A 660 14.08 -10.81 -10.25
N ALA A 661 13.47 -10.66 -11.42
CA ALA A 661 12.76 -9.43 -11.80
C ALA A 661 11.58 -9.11 -10.88
N GLN A 662 10.78 -10.10 -10.49
CA GLN A 662 9.67 -9.92 -9.55
C GLN A 662 10.15 -9.47 -8.17
N LEU A 663 11.25 -10.01 -7.66
CA LEU A 663 11.88 -9.53 -6.43
C LEU A 663 12.30 -8.06 -6.56
N VAL A 664 12.97 -7.72 -7.67
CA VAL A 664 13.41 -6.33 -7.93
C VAL A 664 12.22 -5.38 -7.99
N LEU A 665 11.13 -5.74 -8.66
CA LEU A 665 9.93 -4.89 -8.80
C LEU A 665 9.27 -4.58 -7.45
N VAL A 666 9.39 -5.46 -6.47
CA VAL A 666 8.86 -5.29 -5.11
C VAL A 666 9.67 -4.30 -4.29
N LEU A 667 10.94 -4.07 -4.64
CA LEU A 667 11.78 -3.09 -3.96
C LEU A 667 11.16 -1.68 -4.05
N PRO A 668 11.26 -0.87 -2.98
CA PRO A 668 10.61 0.43 -2.94
C PRO A 668 11.40 1.45 -3.77
N HIS A 669 10.71 2.29 -4.55
CA HIS A 669 11.30 3.47 -5.19
C HIS A 669 11.03 4.77 -4.42
N SER A 670 10.08 4.78 -3.49
CA SER A 670 9.79 5.89 -2.58
C SER A 670 8.96 5.43 -1.37
N ASN A 671 8.68 6.35 -0.44
CA ASN A 671 7.74 6.15 0.66
C ASN A 671 6.34 6.76 0.38
N ALA A 672 6.03 7.09 -0.88
CA ALA A 672 4.78 7.77 -1.22
C ALA A 672 3.55 6.89 -0.89
N ASP A 673 3.70 5.57 -0.87
CA ASP A 673 2.61 4.67 -0.54
C ASP A 673 2.13 4.83 0.92
N ALA A 674 3.05 5.04 1.87
CA ALA A 674 2.69 5.34 3.26
C ALA A 674 1.89 6.65 3.39
N GLU A 675 2.29 7.70 2.66
CA GLU A 675 1.56 8.97 2.67
C GLU A 675 0.11 8.82 2.16
N ARG A 676 -0.13 7.91 1.19
CA ARG A 676 -1.49 7.62 0.70
C ARG A 676 -2.35 6.95 1.77
N VAL A 677 -1.75 6.16 2.67
CA VAL A 677 -2.45 5.56 3.82
C VAL A 677 -3.02 6.65 4.72
N PHE A 678 -2.24 7.69 5.02
CA PHE A 678 -2.76 8.82 5.81
C PHE A 678 -3.89 9.57 5.11
N SER A 679 -3.83 9.70 3.78
CA SER A 679 -4.96 10.25 3.02
C SER A 679 -6.21 9.39 3.16
N MET A 680 -6.10 8.07 3.09
CA MET A 680 -7.22 7.13 3.29
C MET A 680 -7.75 7.18 4.72
N VAL A 681 -6.88 7.28 5.73
CA VAL A 681 -7.28 7.49 7.13
C VAL A 681 -8.07 8.79 7.27
N GLY A 682 -7.60 9.89 6.67
CA GLY A 682 -8.31 11.17 6.68
C GLY A 682 -9.68 11.15 6.00
N LEU A 683 -9.84 10.35 4.94
CA LEU A 683 -11.14 10.14 4.27
C LEU A 683 -12.12 9.31 5.13
N ASN A 684 -11.61 8.45 6.02
CA ASN A 684 -12.42 7.60 6.88
C ASN A 684 -12.70 8.24 8.24
N LYS A 685 -11.75 8.98 8.83
CA LYS A 685 -11.92 9.77 10.06
C LYS A 685 -12.55 11.13 9.75
N THR A 686 -13.81 11.11 9.32
CA THR A 686 -14.59 12.34 9.11
C THR A 686 -15.21 12.84 10.42
N LYS A 687 -15.77 14.05 10.43
CA LYS A 687 -16.55 14.55 11.58
C LYS A 687 -17.73 13.62 11.96
N THR A 688 -18.24 12.84 11.00
CA THR A 688 -19.34 11.89 11.22
C THR A 688 -18.86 10.47 11.55
N ARG A 689 -17.55 10.22 11.52
CA ARG A 689 -16.88 8.92 11.78
C ARG A 689 -15.66 9.09 12.72
N ASN A 690 -15.66 10.12 13.55
CA ASN A 690 -14.51 10.52 14.35
C ASN A 690 -14.16 9.53 15.49
N SER A 691 -15.08 8.65 15.85
CA SER A 691 -14.92 7.65 16.92
C SER A 691 -14.42 6.28 16.44
N LEU A 692 -13.85 6.17 15.23
CA LEU A 692 -13.24 4.92 14.79
C LEU A 692 -11.92 4.68 15.52
N ALA A 693 -11.88 3.62 16.34
CA ALA A 693 -10.66 3.16 17.01
C ALA A 693 -9.56 2.80 16.00
N LEU A 694 -8.31 3.16 16.32
CA LEU A 694 -7.13 2.87 15.49
C LEU A 694 -6.95 1.35 15.33
N ASP A 695 -6.80 0.64 16.45
CA ASP A 695 -6.69 -0.82 16.53
C ASP A 695 -8.07 -1.48 16.61
N GLY A 696 -8.92 -1.20 15.62
CA GLY A 696 -10.28 -1.73 15.52
C GLY A 696 -10.87 -1.52 14.15
N THR A 697 -12.10 -1.01 14.09
CA THR A 697 -12.83 -0.83 12.82
C THR A 697 -12.08 0.01 11.79
N LEU A 698 -11.24 0.96 12.19
CA LEU A 698 -10.42 1.69 11.22
C LEU A 698 -9.41 0.76 10.53
N SER A 699 -8.64 -0.01 11.31
CA SER A 699 -7.69 -1.00 10.79
C SER A 699 -8.38 -2.00 9.84
N SER A 700 -9.56 -2.49 10.22
CA SER A 700 -10.35 -3.41 9.37
C SER A 700 -10.81 -2.78 8.06
N ILE A 701 -11.12 -1.50 8.05
CA ILE A 701 -11.53 -0.75 6.85
C ILE A 701 -10.34 -0.52 5.91
N MET A 702 -9.13 -0.44 6.47
CA MET A 702 -7.90 -0.19 5.73
C MET A 702 -7.29 -1.45 5.11
N THR A 703 -7.60 -2.64 5.68
CA THR A 703 -7.18 -3.96 5.20
C THR A 703 -7.91 -4.34 3.91
#